data_AF-A0A7C2G6G3-F1
#
_entry.id   AF-A0A7C2G6G3-F1
#
_cell.length_a   1.000
_cell.length_b   1.000
_cell.length_c   1.000
_cell.angle_alpha   90.00
_cell.angle_beta   90.00
_cell.angle_gamma   90.00
#
_symmetry.space_group_name_H-M   'P 1'
#
loop_
_entity.id
_entity.type
_entity.pdbx_description
1 polymer ?
#
loop_
_entity_poly.entity_id
_entity_poly.type
_entity_poly.pdbx_seq_one_letter_code
_entity_poly.pdbx_strand_id
1 'polypeptide(L)'
;MNQLKLSIILCVILAGISYGDFAVEPYLLDVTEDSAVVAFHLNEPSSATVKVFDIDQVKEFTSAGKSKSHFIKVTGLKEGSTYNYHVICDQGATQTDKDDSNFQIRTAPRQGKSFTFAVYGDPRPGDTQSSRGHKAVIDQVVEHEPAFCLVLGDMVDDGTKSEHWEDFFQIESDLLQRSAIYTVMGDNDYAGGNGLYAKYFPKLAKGYYRFQWGGVQFFALRAWDTRGQQQRSEIDSKSEQVRWLESELAKEDVQKAPFRVVFLHDPVYISRGKSSETLRRVWAPIFQKYKVDAVFASWHLYERSNHQGVTYIISGGGGAEIIWMNKNPAFTSQAEARRHHFCRVDVDSDTMTIRAIATDGTVLDSITLTPRSQYQDTTRDAEQIAGHLRKEILINNQADGPELTLHLFSHDCAYCRKLLKHDLPRLAKKNNVALRVFYFDFGIEGTYEMFLNAGTEFGRQGADIPAIFVGRSVLGGETEIELELDKEIAEFRKGPQQYLKQTIVPFSKAHDTSTIAEGEFNALTGSMVAGAGLLDGINPCAFTTIIFLISYLSLVGISRKQMFYTGSVFTLAVFVTYFAIGLAFFNFLKLILRSQAIVVGVNSLLLLVVVTLGVLSLIDFVRCLKGNVADVTLQLPGFLKEKIRGRIRDFARNKPAILSATFVLGVVIAGAELACTGQVYIPIVTMISEPSLRIRAVTYLFIYNIAFIVPLFAVFLLAIFGVTSEHMGNFFRRHIAAVKMAFVVLFAAMALMIIYNLRWL
;
A
#
# COMPACT_ATOMS: atom_id res chain seq x y z
N MET A 1 -24.24 -52.86 -68.19
CA MET A 1 -24.13 -51.41 -67.95
C MET A 1 -24.28 -51.20 -66.44
N ASN A 2 -23.33 -50.55 -65.76
CA ASN A 2 -23.30 -50.25 -64.29
C ASN A 2 -22.54 -51.20 -63.33
N GLN A 3 -21.35 -51.68 -63.69
CA GLN A 3 -20.35 -52.11 -62.68
C GLN A 3 -18.91 -51.66 -62.99
N LEU A 4 -18.66 -50.98 -64.12
CA LEU A 4 -17.30 -50.62 -64.57
C LEU A 4 -16.99 -49.10 -64.54
N LYS A 5 -17.88 -48.26 -63.99
CA LYS A 5 -17.69 -46.81 -63.90
C LYS A 5 -17.41 -46.28 -62.48
N LEU A 6 -17.45 -47.14 -61.46
CA LEU A 6 -17.20 -46.70 -60.07
C LEU A 6 -15.74 -46.82 -59.63
N SER A 7 -14.92 -47.67 -60.27
CA SER A 7 -13.54 -47.93 -59.83
C SER A 7 -12.50 -46.96 -60.40
N ILE A 8 -12.85 -46.09 -61.35
CA ILE A 8 -11.93 -45.08 -61.91
C ILE A 8 -12.15 -43.69 -61.30
N ILE A 9 -13.32 -43.43 -60.71
CA ILE A 9 -13.60 -42.16 -60.01
C ILE A 9 -13.06 -42.16 -58.57
N LEU A 10 -12.86 -43.34 -57.95
CA LEU A 10 -12.29 -43.44 -56.61
C LEU A 10 -10.74 -43.40 -56.58
N CYS A 11 -10.06 -43.64 -57.72
CA CYS A 11 -8.59 -43.56 -57.81
C CYS A 11 -8.07 -42.21 -58.33
N VAL A 12 -8.93 -41.25 -58.70
CA VAL A 12 -8.53 -39.91 -59.16
C VAL A 12 -8.86 -38.81 -58.13
N ILE A 13 -9.56 -39.13 -57.03
CA ILE A 13 -9.78 -38.20 -55.91
C ILE A 13 -8.73 -38.39 -54.78
N LEU A 14 -7.92 -39.45 -54.84
CA LEU A 14 -6.81 -39.71 -53.89
C LEU A 14 -5.43 -39.23 -54.40
N ALA A 15 -5.40 -38.52 -55.51
CA ALA A 15 -4.17 -37.93 -56.06
C ALA A 15 -4.42 -36.44 -56.34
N GLY A 16 -4.40 -35.63 -55.28
CA GLY A 16 -4.51 -34.17 -55.40
C GLY A 16 -5.25 -33.54 -54.24
N ILE A 17 -4.55 -33.41 -53.12
CA ILE A 17 -4.40 -32.26 -52.21
C ILE A 17 -4.03 -32.89 -50.87
N SER A 18 -2.74 -33.12 -50.66
CA SER A 18 -2.22 -33.07 -49.30
C SER A 18 -2.32 -31.60 -48.91
N TYR A 19 -3.37 -31.22 -48.17
CA TYR A 19 -3.34 -29.98 -47.41
C TYR A 19 -2.23 -30.18 -46.40
N GLY A 20 -1.04 -29.64 -46.69
CA GLY A 20 -0.05 -29.49 -45.64
C GLY A 20 -0.60 -28.42 -44.72
N ASP A 21 -1.24 -28.77 -43.61
CA ASP A 21 -1.61 -27.79 -42.60
C ASP A 21 -0.36 -27.43 -41.77
N PHE A 22 -0.35 -26.23 -41.20
CA PHE A 22 0.63 -25.87 -40.18
C PHE A 22 0.41 -26.75 -38.95
N ALA A 23 1.47 -27.37 -38.43
CA ALA A 23 1.44 -28.00 -37.11
C ALA A 23 1.48 -26.94 -36.00
N VAL A 24 2.22 -25.86 -36.25
CA VAL A 24 2.18 -24.62 -35.47
C VAL A 24 2.17 -23.48 -36.46
N GLU A 25 1.13 -22.66 -36.37
CA GLU A 25 0.96 -21.48 -37.21
C GLU A 25 2.09 -20.46 -37.00
N PRO A 26 2.27 -19.50 -37.93
CA PRO A 26 3.31 -18.49 -37.80
C PRO A 26 3.23 -17.67 -36.51
N TYR A 27 4.37 -17.59 -35.82
CA TYR A 27 4.59 -16.75 -34.63
C TYR A 27 5.89 -15.97 -34.73
N LEU A 28 5.98 -14.89 -33.94
CA LEU A 28 7.07 -13.92 -34.03
C LEU A 28 8.08 -14.06 -32.89
N LEU A 29 9.35 -14.12 -33.26
CA LEU A 29 10.49 -14.18 -32.35
C LEU A 29 11.50 -13.08 -32.69
N ASP A 30 12.34 -12.72 -31.70
CA ASP A 30 13.56 -11.92 -31.91
C ASP A 30 13.32 -10.64 -32.75
N VAL A 31 12.22 -9.95 -32.44
CA VAL A 31 11.85 -8.70 -33.10
C VAL A 31 12.74 -7.57 -32.59
N THR A 32 13.30 -6.81 -33.52
CA THR A 32 14.17 -5.66 -33.28
C THR A 32 13.56 -4.41 -33.92
N GLU A 33 14.32 -3.31 -33.95
CA GLU A 33 13.94 -2.09 -34.65
C GLU A 33 13.87 -2.29 -36.18
N ASP A 34 14.59 -3.28 -36.73
CA ASP A 34 14.80 -3.42 -38.17
C ASP A 34 14.63 -4.86 -38.71
N SER A 35 14.30 -5.81 -37.84
CA SER A 35 14.20 -7.22 -38.19
C SER A 35 13.23 -7.99 -37.30
N ALA A 36 12.82 -9.16 -37.75
CA ALA A 36 12.03 -10.11 -36.98
C ALA A 36 12.37 -11.54 -37.45
N VAL A 37 12.06 -12.54 -36.62
CA VAL A 37 12.08 -13.95 -37.03
C VAL A 37 10.65 -14.45 -37.09
N VAL A 38 10.19 -14.83 -38.28
CA VAL A 38 8.91 -15.52 -38.47
C VAL A 38 9.18 -17.02 -38.34
N ALA A 39 8.61 -17.62 -37.31
CA ALA A 39 8.76 -19.03 -37.00
C ALA A 39 7.43 -19.78 -37.21
N PHE A 40 7.50 -21.02 -37.67
CA PHE A 40 6.34 -21.90 -37.87
C PHE A 40 6.80 -23.35 -37.99
N HIS A 41 5.88 -24.28 -37.77
CA HIS A 41 6.14 -25.71 -37.91
C HIS A 41 5.11 -26.35 -38.84
N LEU A 42 5.60 -27.26 -39.70
CA LEU A 42 4.83 -27.94 -40.72
C LEU A 42 4.71 -29.43 -40.37
N ASN A 43 3.60 -30.03 -40.77
CA ASN A 43 3.40 -31.47 -40.67
C ASN A 43 4.42 -32.26 -41.50
N GLU A 44 4.77 -31.75 -42.69
CA GLU A 44 5.73 -32.37 -43.61
C GLU A 44 6.88 -31.42 -44.01
N PRO A 45 8.11 -31.94 -44.25
CA PRO A 45 9.25 -31.09 -44.55
C PRO A 45 9.10 -30.38 -45.90
N SER A 46 9.09 -29.05 -45.90
CA SER A 46 8.85 -28.23 -47.08
C SER A 46 9.78 -27.03 -47.15
N SER A 47 9.97 -26.45 -48.33
CA SER A 47 10.60 -25.14 -48.46
C SER A 47 9.56 -24.06 -48.19
N ALA A 48 9.96 -22.94 -47.59
CA ALA A 48 9.03 -21.89 -47.23
C ALA A 48 9.58 -20.51 -47.56
N THR A 49 8.67 -19.58 -47.89
CA THR A 49 8.97 -18.18 -48.17
C THR A 49 8.07 -17.29 -47.35
N VAL A 50 8.66 -16.30 -46.67
CA VAL A 50 7.95 -15.22 -45.98
C VAL A 50 7.93 -14.01 -46.90
N LYS A 51 6.73 -13.52 -47.23
CA LYS A 51 6.54 -12.26 -47.94
C LYS A 51 6.15 -11.19 -46.94
N VAL A 52 6.86 -10.06 -46.93
CA VAL A 52 6.59 -8.91 -46.07
C VAL A 52 6.15 -7.74 -46.95
N PHE A 53 5.00 -7.16 -46.64
CA PHE A 53 4.36 -6.12 -47.43
C PHE A 53 4.61 -4.76 -46.81
N ASP A 54 5.32 -3.91 -47.56
CA ASP A 54 5.52 -2.48 -47.31
C ASP A 54 4.70 -1.68 -48.34
N ILE A 55 4.46 -0.39 -48.11
CA ILE A 55 3.52 0.42 -48.90
C ILE A 55 3.79 0.34 -50.41
N ASP A 56 5.06 0.30 -50.81
CA ASP A 56 5.47 0.33 -52.22
C ASP A 56 6.23 -0.93 -52.69
N GLN A 57 6.43 -1.93 -51.81
CA GLN A 57 7.30 -3.08 -52.11
C GLN A 57 6.93 -4.34 -51.34
N VAL A 58 7.13 -5.50 -51.97
CA VAL A 58 7.07 -6.81 -51.31
C VAL A 58 8.48 -7.35 -51.19
N LYS A 59 8.89 -7.67 -49.95
CA LYS A 59 10.19 -8.30 -49.65
C LYS A 59 9.97 -9.79 -49.43
N GLU A 60 10.80 -10.63 -50.05
CA GLU A 60 10.69 -12.10 -49.93
C GLU A 60 11.92 -12.68 -49.24
N PHE A 61 11.68 -13.59 -48.30
CA PHE A 61 12.71 -14.28 -47.52
C PHE A 61 12.45 -15.78 -47.55
N THR A 62 13.33 -16.54 -48.20
CA THR A 62 13.15 -17.98 -48.42
C THR A 62 14.03 -18.81 -47.49
N SER A 63 13.54 -19.96 -47.05
CA SER A 63 14.30 -20.93 -46.26
C SER A 63 15.48 -21.50 -47.04
N ALA A 64 16.56 -21.84 -46.34
CA ALA A 64 17.76 -22.44 -46.95
C ALA A 64 17.52 -23.82 -47.58
N GLY A 65 16.44 -24.51 -47.18
CA GLY A 65 16.05 -25.83 -47.70
C GLY A 65 14.70 -26.27 -47.17
N LYS A 66 14.38 -27.56 -47.37
CA LYS A 66 13.18 -28.19 -46.84
C LYS A 66 13.36 -28.56 -45.36
N SER A 67 12.39 -28.21 -44.52
CA SER A 67 12.39 -28.53 -43.09
C SER A 67 10.95 -28.64 -42.56
N LYS A 68 10.76 -29.29 -41.41
CA LYS A 68 9.48 -29.18 -40.67
C LYS A 68 9.43 -27.90 -39.86
N SER A 69 10.56 -27.42 -39.35
CA SER A 69 10.65 -26.22 -38.51
C SER A 69 11.39 -25.12 -39.24
N HIS A 70 10.78 -23.94 -39.31
CA HIS A 70 11.35 -22.77 -39.98
C HIS A 70 11.50 -21.61 -39.01
N PHE A 71 12.62 -20.88 -39.15
CA PHE A 71 12.94 -19.67 -38.40
C PHE A 71 13.53 -18.67 -39.39
N ILE A 72 12.66 -17.99 -40.14
CA ILE A 72 13.07 -17.13 -41.25
C ILE A 72 13.26 -15.71 -40.74
N LYS A 73 14.50 -15.22 -40.75
CA LYS A 73 14.82 -13.84 -40.37
C LYS A 73 14.46 -12.90 -41.53
N VAL A 74 13.54 -11.99 -41.27
CA VAL A 74 13.20 -10.87 -42.16
C VAL A 74 13.97 -9.63 -41.72
N THR A 75 14.51 -8.85 -42.65
CA THR A 75 15.40 -7.71 -42.35
C THR A 75 15.07 -6.47 -43.19
N GLY A 76 15.67 -5.33 -42.80
CA GLY A 76 15.49 -4.06 -43.51
C GLY A 76 14.10 -3.47 -43.28
N LEU A 77 13.50 -3.74 -42.13
CA LEU A 77 12.27 -3.11 -41.67
C LEU A 77 12.59 -1.72 -41.10
N LYS A 78 11.59 -0.84 -41.08
CA LYS A 78 11.69 0.45 -40.37
C LYS A 78 11.27 0.23 -38.92
N GLU A 79 11.92 0.94 -38.01
CA GLU A 79 11.58 1.02 -36.59
C GLU A 79 10.15 1.50 -36.36
N GLY A 80 9.52 1.04 -35.28
CA GLY A 80 8.17 1.46 -34.84
C GLY A 80 7.09 1.37 -35.93
N SER A 81 7.22 0.41 -36.85
CA SER A 81 6.36 0.25 -38.02
C SER A 81 5.66 -1.11 -38.00
N THR A 82 4.48 -1.17 -38.61
CA THR A 82 3.70 -2.40 -38.76
C THR A 82 3.75 -2.88 -40.20
N TYR A 83 4.02 -4.17 -40.40
CA TYR A 83 4.07 -4.81 -41.71
C TYR A 83 3.17 -6.02 -41.74
N ASN A 84 2.36 -6.19 -42.79
CA ASN A 84 1.68 -7.46 -43.02
C ASN A 84 2.70 -8.48 -43.54
N TYR A 85 2.53 -9.75 -43.18
CA TYR A 85 3.33 -10.83 -43.75
C TYR A 85 2.48 -12.04 -44.12
N HIS A 86 2.96 -12.81 -45.10
CA HIS A 86 2.38 -14.10 -45.47
C HIS A 86 3.46 -15.17 -45.57
N VAL A 87 3.13 -16.38 -45.14
CA VAL A 87 3.99 -17.56 -45.27
C VAL A 87 3.45 -18.43 -46.38
N ILE A 88 4.32 -18.84 -47.30
CA ILE A 88 3.99 -19.70 -48.43
C ILE A 88 4.98 -20.86 -48.45
N CYS A 89 4.48 -22.09 -48.34
CA CYS A 89 5.28 -23.31 -48.38
C CYS A 89 4.92 -24.16 -49.60
N ASP A 90 5.91 -24.90 -50.11
CA ASP A 90 5.78 -25.86 -51.23
C ASP A 90 4.91 -25.33 -52.39
N GLN A 91 5.29 -24.16 -52.93
CA GLN A 91 4.59 -23.50 -54.04
C GLN A 91 3.11 -23.14 -53.77
N GLY A 92 2.73 -23.01 -52.49
CA GLY A 92 1.38 -22.61 -52.08
C GLY A 92 0.47 -23.77 -51.66
N ALA A 93 1.01 -24.98 -51.50
CA ALA A 93 0.27 -26.10 -50.91
C ALA A 93 -0.13 -25.84 -49.44
N THR A 94 0.73 -25.12 -48.72
CA THR A 94 0.44 -24.54 -47.39
C THR A 94 0.68 -23.05 -47.48
N GLN A 95 -0.28 -22.23 -47.03
CA GLN A 95 -0.08 -20.79 -46.92
C GLN A 95 -0.96 -20.20 -45.83
N THR A 96 -0.49 -19.10 -45.24
CA THR A 96 -1.38 -18.23 -44.45
C THR A 96 -2.48 -17.67 -45.34
N ASP A 97 -3.65 -17.40 -44.78
CA ASP A 97 -4.70 -16.71 -45.52
C ASP A 97 -4.18 -15.34 -45.98
N LYS A 98 -4.43 -15.04 -47.26
CA LYS A 98 -3.97 -13.84 -47.95
C LYS A 98 -4.82 -12.63 -47.57
N ASP A 99 -6.07 -12.89 -47.19
CA ASP A 99 -7.05 -11.87 -46.82
C ASP A 99 -7.08 -11.65 -45.29
N ASP A 100 -6.34 -12.46 -44.53
CA ASP A 100 -6.24 -12.30 -43.08
C ASP A 100 -5.22 -11.21 -42.70
N SER A 101 -5.76 -10.10 -42.17
CA SER A 101 -4.99 -8.96 -41.70
C SER A 101 -4.33 -9.15 -40.32
N ASN A 102 -4.51 -10.31 -39.67
CA ASN A 102 -3.93 -10.59 -38.35
C ASN A 102 -2.43 -10.89 -38.40
N PHE A 103 -1.88 -11.33 -39.53
CA PHE A 103 -0.45 -11.62 -39.67
C PHE A 103 0.37 -10.33 -39.80
N GLN A 104 0.83 -9.79 -38.67
CA GLN A 104 1.50 -8.49 -38.58
C GLN A 104 2.82 -8.54 -37.82
N ILE A 105 3.86 -7.92 -38.35
CA ILE A 105 5.11 -7.65 -37.63
C ILE A 105 5.10 -6.20 -37.16
N ARG A 106 5.18 -6.00 -35.84
CA ARG A 106 5.35 -4.67 -35.21
C ARG A 106 6.80 -4.53 -34.73
N THR A 107 7.61 -3.71 -35.40
CA THR A 107 9.01 -3.51 -35.01
C THR A 107 9.13 -2.64 -33.76
N ALA A 108 10.21 -2.84 -32.99
CA ALA A 108 10.47 -2.02 -31.82
C ALA A 108 10.61 -0.54 -32.22
N PRO A 109 9.99 0.41 -31.50
CA PRO A 109 10.16 1.81 -31.78
C PRO A 109 11.45 2.35 -31.15
N ARG A 110 11.86 3.56 -31.57
CA ARG A 110 12.93 4.31 -30.88
C ARG A 110 12.54 4.63 -29.44
N GLN A 111 13.57 4.88 -28.62
CA GLN A 111 13.43 5.37 -27.26
C GLN A 111 12.49 6.58 -27.16
N GLY A 112 11.60 6.55 -26.16
CA GLY A 112 10.66 7.63 -25.84
C GLY A 112 9.34 7.56 -26.59
N LYS A 113 9.12 6.55 -27.45
CA LYS A 113 7.81 6.25 -28.02
C LYS A 113 7.06 5.27 -27.13
N SER A 114 5.77 5.50 -26.99
CA SER A 114 4.89 4.66 -26.19
C SER A 114 4.69 3.29 -26.82
N PHE A 115 4.60 2.25 -25.99
CA PHE A 115 4.23 0.91 -26.41
C PHE A 115 3.61 0.14 -25.25
N THR A 116 2.88 -0.93 -25.57
CA THR A 116 2.26 -1.81 -24.60
C THR A 116 2.80 -3.23 -24.77
N PHE A 117 3.01 -3.94 -23.68
CA PHE A 117 3.27 -5.38 -23.69
C PHE A 117 2.45 -6.11 -22.63
N ALA A 118 2.28 -7.41 -22.81
CA ALA A 118 1.58 -8.27 -21.85
C ALA A 118 2.56 -9.19 -21.12
N VAL A 119 2.22 -9.58 -19.89
CA VAL A 119 3.00 -10.50 -19.07
C VAL A 119 2.07 -11.53 -18.43
N TYR A 120 2.36 -12.81 -18.59
CA TYR A 120 1.61 -13.90 -17.95
C TYR A 120 2.50 -15.13 -17.83
N GLY A 121 2.19 -16.04 -16.91
CA GLY A 121 2.88 -17.30 -16.74
C GLY A 121 1.96 -18.40 -16.26
N ASP A 122 2.47 -19.63 -16.25
CA ASP A 122 1.70 -20.84 -15.96
C ASP A 122 0.42 -20.97 -16.82
N PRO A 123 0.44 -20.77 -18.16
CA PRO A 123 -0.76 -20.95 -18.98
C PRO A 123 -1.27 -22.39 -18.97
N ARG A 124 -0.38 -23.38 -19.16
CA ARG A 124 -0.64 -24.83 -19.06
C ARG A 124 -2.06 -25.26 -19.52
N PRO A 125 -2.29 -25.41 -20.84
CA PRO A 125 -3.63 -25.62 -21.39
C PRO A 125 -4.34 -26.91 -20.95
N GLY A 126 -3.62 -27.88 -20.35
CA GLY A 126 -4.13 -29.17 -19.88
C GLY A 126 -4.14 -30.26 -20.97
N ASP A 127 -4.08 -31.53 -20.56
CA ASP A 127 -4.29 -32.67 -21.45
C ASP A 127 -5.74 -32.61 -21.99
N THR A 128 -5.93 -32.21 -23.25
CA THR A 128 -7.21 -32.14 -24.01
C THR A 128 -8.16 -30.96 -23.71
N GLN A 129 -7.80 -29.77 -24.20
CA GLN A 129 -8.66 -28.63 -24.63
C GLN A 129 -9.93 -28.23 -23.85
N SER A 130 -10.14 -28.58 -22.56
CA SER A 130 -11.45 -28.36 -21.93
C SER A 130 -11.53 -28.02 -20.44
N SER A 131 -10.44 -27.69 -19.72
CA SER A 131 -10.59 -27.48 -18.27
C SER A 131 -9.66 -26.46 -17.56
N ARG A 132 -9.07 -25.50 -18.27
CA ARG A 132 -8.24 -24.45 -17.63
C ARG A 132 -8.46 -23.05 -18.18
N GLY A 133 -8.01 -22.04 -17.45
CA GLY A 133 -8.29 -20.62 -17.73
C GLY A 133 -7.54 -20.04 -18.94
N HIS A 134 -6.62 -20.79 -19.57
CA HIS A 134 -5.67 -20.26 -20.56
C HIS A 134 -6.32 -19.52 -21.73
N LYS A 135 -7.27 -20.16 -22.43
CA LYS A 135 -7.99 -19.52 -23.55
C LYS A 135 -8.67 -18.22 -23.13
N ALA A 136 -9.32 -18.20 -21.95
CA ALA A 136 -9.99 -17.01 -21.45
C ALA A 136 -9.00 -15.88 -21.08
N VAL A 137 -7.79 -16.21 -20.64
CA VAL A 137 -6.73 -15.21 -20.42
C VAL A 137 -6.27 -14.64 -21.77
N ILE A 138 -5.96 -15.50 -22.75
CA ILE A 138 -5.48 -15.06 -24.07
C ILE A 138 -6.54 -14.25 -24.82
N ASP A 139 -7.81 -14.63 -24.74
CA ASP A 139 -8.92 -13.85 -25.30
C ASP A 139 -8.94 -12.43 -24.74
N GLN A 140 -8.71 -12.29 -23.44
CA GLN A 140 -8.61 -10.96 -22.83
C GLN A 140 -7.32 -10.23 -23.25
N VAL A 141 -6.18 -10.92 -23.39
CA VAL A 141 -4.90 -10.30 -23.81
C VAL A 141 -5.00 -9.73 -25.23
N VAL A 142 -5.65 -10.44 -26.15
CA VAL A 142 -5.81 -10.02 -27.56
C VAL A 142 -6.52 -8.66 -27.65
N GLU A 143 -7.53 -8.41 -26.83
CA GLU A 143 -8.26 -7.13 -26.76
C GLU A 143 -7.38 -5.93 -26.36
N HIS A 144 -6.20 -6.18 -25.82
CA HIS A 144 -5.26 -5.13 -25.41
C HIS A 144 -4.14 -4.86 -26.41
N GLU A 145 -4.12 -5.60 -27.52
CA GLU A 145 -3.19 -5.44 -28.66
C GLU A 145 -1.71 -5.22 -28.26
N PRO A 146 -1.11 -6.07 -27.41
CA PRO A 146 0.27 -5.89 -26.99
C PRO A 146 1.23 -5.97 -28.19
N ALA A 147 2.34 -5.22 -28.15
CA ALA A 147 3.39 -5.32 -29.15
C ALA A 147 4.17 -6.63 -29.03
N PHE A 148 4.32 -7.12 -27.79
CA PHE A 148 4.91 -8.41 -27.47
C PHE A 148 4.40 -8.93 -26.13
N CYS A 149 4.66 -10.19 -25.85
CA CYS A 149 4.31 -10.87 -24.61
C CYS A 149 5.56 -11.43 -23.92
N LEU A 150 5.63 -11.26 -22.60
CA LEU A 150 6.55 -11.98 -21.73
C LEU A 150 5.83 -13.18 -21.12
N VAL A 151 6.27 -14.39 -21.47
CA VAL A 151 5.71 -15.63 -20.91
C VAL A 151 6.65 -16.20 -19.85
N LEU A 152 6.18 -16.25 -18.61
CA LEU A 152 6.99 -16.49 -17.42
C LEU A 152 7.23 -17.99 -17.14
N GLY A 153 7.26 -18.82 -18.17
CA GLY A 153 7.49 -20.27 -18.07
C GLY A 153 6.25 -21.08 -17.70
N ASP A 154 6.44 -22.40 -17.69
CA ASP A 154 5.39 -23.41 -17.58
C ASP A 154 4.31 -23.21 -18.65
N MET A 155 4.75 -23.11 -19.90
CA MET A 155 3.85 -22.93 -21.04
C MET A 155 2.96 -24.15 -21.24
N VAL A 156 3.53 -25.34 -20.98
CA VAL A 156 2.89 -26.63 -21.21
C VAL A 156 2.92 -27.50 -19.97
N ASP A 157 1.98 -28.43 -19.87
CA ASP A 157 1.90 -29.37 -18.74
C ASP A 157 3.02 -30.40 -18.70
N ASP A 158 3.53 -30.78 -19.86
CA ASP A 158 4.60 -31.76 -20.01
C ASP A 158 5.44 -31.34 -21.23
N GLY A 159 6.60 -30.75 -20.96
CA GLY A 159 7.52 -30.26 -21.98
C GLY A 159 8.00 -31.33 -22.96
N THR A 160 7.87 -32.62 -22.63
CA THR A 160 8.34 -33.73 -23.48
C THR A 160 7.36 -34.10 -24.60
N LYS A 161 6.09 -33.69 -24.50
CA LYS A 161 5.03 -34.06 -25.44
C LYS A 161 4.78 -32.95 -26.47
N SER A 162 4.91 -33.25 -27.76
CA SER A 162 4.64 -32.27 -28.83
C SER A 162 3.18 -31.80 -28.85
N GLU A 163 2.24 -32.68 -28.52
CA GLU A 163 0.80 -32.40 -28.47
C GLU A 163 0.49 -31.22 -27.54
N HIS A 164 1.16 -31.13 -26.38
CA HIS A 164 0.93 -30.04 -25.43
C HIS A 164 1.47 -28.69 -25.94
N TRP A 165 2.57 -28.73 -26.70
CA TRP A 165 3.09 -27.52 -27.37
C TRP A 165 2.16 -27.07 -28.49
N GLU A 166 1.62 -28.01 -29.28
CA GLU A 166 0.64 -27.73 -30.33
C GLU A 166 -0.63 -27.10 -29.74
N ASP A 167 -1.15 -27.63 -28.62
CA ASP A 167 -2.29 -27.03 -27.89
C ASP A 167 -1.98 -25.60 -27.41
N PHE A 168 -0.79 -25.37 -26.84
CA PHE A 168 -0.35 -24.03 -26.42
C PHE A 168 -0.35 -23.05 -27.60
N PHE A 169 0.30 -23.42 -28.72
CA PHE A 169 0.37 -22.56 -29.90
C PHE A 169 -0.98 -22.37 -30.58
N GLN A 170 -1.87 -23.36 -30.52
CA GLN A 170 -3.23 -23.24 -31.05
C GLN A 170 -4.05 -22.22 -30.26
N ILE A 171 -3.96 -22.21 -28.93
CA ILE A 171 -4.66 -21.22 -28.10
C ILE A 171 -4.08 -19.81 -28.29
N GLU A 172 -2.78 -19.72 -28.49
CA GLU A 172 -2.04 -18.47 -28.61
C GLU A 172 -2.00 -17.91 -30.04
N SER A 173 -2.52 -18.62 -31.04
CA SER A 173 -2.34 -18.29 -32.47
C SER A 173 -2.77 -16.87 -32.81
N ASP A 174 -4.00 -16.49 -32.43
CA ASP A 174 -4.57 -15.16 -32.70
C ASP A 174 -3.70 -14.02 -32.12
N LEU A 175 -2.95 -14.29 -31.05
CA LEU A 175 -2.06 -13.34 -30.41
C LEU A 175 -0.67 -13.33 -31.06
N LEU A 176 -0.09 -14.51 -31.29
CA LEU A 176 1.31 -14.68 -31.69
C LEU A 176 1.59 -14.42 -33.18
N GLN A 177 0.55 -14.42 -34.02
CA GLN A 177 0.63 -13.96 -35.40
C GLN A 177 0.88 -12.43 -35.52
N ARG A 178 0.62 -11.67 -34.44
CA ARG A 178 0.79 -10.20 -34.41
C ARG A 178 1.67 -9.65 -33.28
N SER A 179 1.94 -10.47 -32.27
CA SER A 179 2.70 -10.09 -31.08
C SER A 179 3.92 -10.98 -30.94
N ALA A 180 5.09 -10.38 -30.76
CA ALA A 180 6.29 -11.18 -30.49
C ALA A 180 6.18 -11.89 -29.13
N ILE A 181 6.80 -13.06 -29.01
CA ILE A 181 6.86 -13.81 -27.76
C ILE A 181 8.28 -13.90 -27.23
N TYR A 182 8.46 -13.52 -25.96
CA TYR A 182 9.71 -13.67 -25.22
C TYR A 182 9.43 -14.51 -23.97
N THR A 183 10.10 -15.65 -23.85
CA THR A 183 9.77 -16.65 -22.82
C THR A 183 10.97 -16.96 -21.94
N VAL A 184 10.68 -17.39 -20.71
CA VAL A 184 11.62 -18.14 -19.86
C VAL A 184 11.11 -19.57 -19.71
N MET A 185 11.97 -20.50 -19.29
CA MET A 185 11.57 -21.88 -19.01
C MET A 185 11.11 -22.00 -17.55
N GLY A 186 9.97 -22.64 -17.34
CA GLY A 186 9.59 -23.25 -16.07
C GLY A 186 10.06 -24.71 -15.97
N ASP A 187 9.76 -25.38 -14.86
CA ASP A 187 10.17 -26.76 -14.64
C ASP A 187 9.44 -27.74 -15.57
N ASN A 188 8.19 -27.47 -15.93
CA ASN A 188 7.42 -28.31 -16.86
C ASN A 188 7.94 -28.17 -18.29
N ASP A 189 8.41 -26.98 -18.69
CA ASP A 189 9.03 -26.76 -20.01
C ASP A 189 10.39 -27.45 -20.12
N TYR A 190 11.18 -27.41 -19.04
CA TYR A 190 12.51 -28.01 -18.99
C TYR A 190 12.44 -29.54 -18.91
N ALA A 191 11.46 -30.08 -18.19
CA ALA A 191 11.18 -31.52 -18.04
C ALA A 191 12.44 -32.36 -17.76
N GLY A 192 13.24 -31.93 -16.78
CA GLY A 192 14.49 -32.60 -16.41
C GLY A 192 15.58 -32.59 -17.50
N GLY A 193 15.49 -31.68 -18.47
CA GLY A 193 16.41 -31.56 -19.61
C GLY A 193 15.94 -32.28 -20.87
N ASN A 194 14.78 -32.93 -20.82
CA ASN A 194 14.18 -33.66 -21.96
C ASN A 194 13.07 -32.87 -22.67
N GLY A 195 12.78 -31.64 -22.21
CA GLY A 195 11.73 -30.82 -22.79
C GLY A 195 12.03 -30.35 -24.22
N LEU A 196 10.97 -30.15 -25.00
CA LEU A 196 11.02 -29.72 -26.39
C LEU A 196 11.14 -28.19 -26.55
N TYR A 197 11.33 -27.42 -25.46
CA TYR A 197 11.42 -25.96 -25.51
C TYR A 197 12.37 -25.45 -26.60
N ALA A 198 13.57 -26.04 -26.71
CA ALA A 198 14.58 -25.64 -27.71
C ALA A 198 14.17 -25.91 -29.16
N LYS A 199 13.20 -26.81 -29.41
CA LYS A 199 12.61 -27.04 -30.74
C LYS A 199 11.83 -25.81 -31.21
N TYR A 200 11.11 -25.16 -30.30
CA TYR A 200 10.24 -24.01 -30.60
C TYR A 200 10.96 -22.67 -30.39
N PHE A 201 11.90 -22.60 -29.45
CA PHE A 201 12.64 -21.37 -29.12
C PHE A 201 14.16 -21.58 -29.16
N PRO A 202 14.77 -21.95 -30.31
CA PRO A 202 16.17 -22.36 -30.39
C PRO A 202 17.15 -21.27 -29.94
N LYS A 203 16.86 -19.98 -30.21
CA LYS A 203 17.70 -18.86 -29.77
C LYS A 203 17.61 -18.60 -28.27
N LEU A 204 16.52 -19.01 -27.63
CA LEU A 204 16.28 -18.81 -26.19
C LEU A 204 16.70 -20.03 -25.37
N ALA A 205 17.16 -21.12 -26.00
CA ALA A 205 17.49 -22.39 -25.37
C ALA A 205 18.55 -22.30 -24.26
N LYS A 206 19.40 -21.26 -24.27
CA LYS A 206 20.33 -20.99 -23.16
C LYS A 206 19.59 -20.71 -21.84
N GLY A 207 18.36 -20.20 -21.92
CA GLY A 207 17.46 -19.92 -20.80
C GLY A 207 17.63 -18.52 -20.18
N TYR A 208 18.66 -17.78 -20.56
CA TYR A 208 18.85 -16.39 -20.15
C TYR A 208 19.42 -15.57 -21.30
N TYR A 209 18.87 -14.37 -21.47
CA TYR A 209 19.18 -13.48 -22.59
C TYR A 209 18.71 -12.05 -22.29
N ARG A 210 19.17 -11.11 -23.11
CA ARG A 210 18.81 -9.70 -23.04
C ARG A 210 18.24 -9.25 -24.38
N PHE A 211 17.22 -8.41 -24.34
CA PHE A 211 16.76 -7.66 -25.51
C PHE A 211 16.32 -6.25 -25.10
N GLN A 212 16.03 -5.41 -26.10
CA GLN A 212 15.54 -4.05 -25.88
C GLN A 212 14.26 -3.79 -26.68
N TRP A 213 13.40 -2.93 -26.14
CA TRP A 213 12.21 -2.45 -26.85
C TRP A 213 11.90 -1.01 -26.41
N GLY A 214 11.81 -0.06 -27.36
CA GLY A 214 11.51 1.34 -27.01
C GLY A 214 12.49 1.98 -26.02
N GLY A 215 13.75 1.51 -26.00
CA GLY A 215 14.78 1.93 -25.05
C GLY A 215 14.75 1.22 -23.69
N VAL A 216 13.69 0.46 -23.36
CA VAL A 216 13.63 -0.37 -22.14
C VAL A 216 14.51 -1.62 -22.32
N GLN A 217 15.25 -1.99 -21.28
CA GLN A 217 16.12 -3.16 -21.27
C GLN A 217 15.44 -4.32 -20.53
N PHE A 218 15.35 -5.47 -21.20
CA PHE A 218 14.70 -6.66 -20.68
C PHE A 218 15.71 -7.78 -20.47
N PHE A 219 15.62 -8.46 -19.32
CA PHE A 219 16.52 -9.52 -18.90
C PHE A 219 15.72 -10.77 -18.54
N ALA A 220 15.81 -11.79 -19.40
CA ALA A 220 15.26 -13.11 -19.15
C ALA A 220 16.26 -13.92 -18.33
N LEU A 221 15.81 -14.59 -17.27
CA LEU A 221 16.68 -15.41 -16.42
C LEU A 221 16.13 -16.83 -16.23
N ARG A 222 17.04 -17.80 -16.26
CA ARG A 222 16.82 -19.22 -16.01
C ARG A 222 16.82 -19.50 -14.51
N ALA A 223 15.67 -19.37 -13.90
CA ALA A 223 15.41 -19.74 -12.51
C ALA A 223 14.05 -20.46 -12.45
N TRP A 224 14.07 -21.77 -12.29
CA TRP A 224 12.91 -22.67 -12.28
C TRP A 224 13.16 -23.77 -11.26
N ASP A 225 12.15 -24.19 -10.50
CA ASP A 225 12.26 -25.16 -9.40
C ASP A 225 13.54 -24.96 -8.55
N THR A 226 13.80 -23.71 -8.16
CA THR A 226 15.03 -23.23 -7.50
C THR A 226 15.22 -23.75 -6.08
N ARG A 227 14.24 -24.53 -5.60
CA ARG A 227 14.24 -25.25 -4.32
C ARG A 227 14.24 -26.77 -4.49
N GLY A 228 14.04 -27.27 -5.71
CA GLY A 228 13.98 -28.69 -6.02
C GLY A 228 15.14 -29.11 -6.90
N GLN A 229 14.86 -29.37 -8.17
CA GLN A 229 15.78 -30.03 -9.11
C GLN A 229 16.87 -29.12 -9.66
N GLN A 230 16.64 -27.81 -9.78
CA GLN A 230 17.66 -26.92 -10.32
C GLN A 230 18.86 -26.83 -9.36
N GLN A 231 20.07 -27.04 -9.89
CA GLN A 231 21.25 -27.07 -9.04
C GLN A 231 21.59 -25.67 -8.55
N ARG A 232 21.92 -25.55 -7.27
CA ARG A 232 22.30 -24.27 -6.65
C ARG A 232 23.47 -23.58 -7.38
N SER A 233 24.42 -24.34 -7.92
CA SER A 233 25.57 -23.84 -8.68
C SER A 233 25.18 -23.12 -9.98
N GLU A 234 23.97 -23.34 -10.50
CA GLU A 234 23.45 -22.66 -11.70
C GLU A 234 22.91 -21.25 -11.38
N ILE A 235 22.59 -20.99 -10.11
CA ILE A 235 21.92 -19.76 -9.66
C ILE A 235 22.63 -19.04 -8.50
N ASP A 236 23.75 -19.57 -7.99
CA ASP A 236 24.52 -18.89 -6.95
C ASP A 236 25.47 -17.82 -7.51
N SER A 237 26.19 -17.12 -6.62
CA SER A 237 27.09 -16.02 -6.98
C SER A 237 28.27 -16.43 -7.89
N LYS A 238 28.54 -17.73 -8.06
CA LYS A 238 29.63 -18.23 -8.91
C LYS A 238 29.13 -18.65 -10.30
N SER A 239 27.82 -18.74 -10.49
CA SER A 239 27.25 -19.24 -11.73
C SER A 239 27.60 -18.34 -12.93
N GLU A 240 27.65 -18.93 -14.12
CA GLU A 240 27.87 -18.18 -15.36
C GLU A 240 26.77 -17.12 -15.57
N GLN A 241 25.52 -17.50 -15.31
CA GLN A 241 24.35 -16.65 -15.47
C GLN A 241 24.41 -15.41 -14.56
N VAL A 242 24.79 -15.56 -13.29
CA VAL A 242 24.88 -14.42 -12.37
C VAL A 242 25.99 -13.45 -12.78
N ARG A 243 27.14 -13.96 -13.22
CA ARG A 243 28.24 -13.13 -13.77
C ARG A 243 27.84 -12.42 -15.06
N TRP A 244 27.11 -13.11 -15.93
CA TRP A 244 26.56 -12.53 -17.16
C TRP A 244 25.54 -11.42 -16.84
N LEU A 245 24.63 -11.67 -15.90
CA LEU A 245 23.63 -10.69 -15.50
C LEU A 245 24.28 -9.41 -14.95
N GLU A 246 25.24 -9.53 -14.03
CA GLU A 246 25.96 -8.36 -13.51
C GLU A 246 26.70 -7.61 -14.60
N SER A 247 27.34 -8.31 -15.54
CA SER A 247 28.10 -7.67 -16.62
C SER A 247 27.19 -6.95 -17.61
N GLU A 248 26.02 -7.52 -17.94
CA GLU A 248 25.03 -6.88 -18.79
C GLU A 248 24.38 -5.67 -18.11
N LEU A 249 23.99 -5.82 -16.84
CA LEU A 249 23.42 -4.71 -16.08
C LEU A 249 24.40 -3.55 -15.93
N ALA A 250 25.70 -3.82 -15.82
CA ALA A 250 26.73 -2.79 -15.70
C ALA A 250 27.00 -1.99 -16.99
N LYS A 251 26.48 -2.42 -18.16
CA LYS A 251 26.77 -1.74 -19.43
C LYS A 251 26.16 -0.34 -19.48
N GLU A 252 26.85 0.57 -20.15
CA GLU A 252 26.51 1.99 -20.18
C GLU A 252 25.14 2.26 -20.82
N ASP A 253 24.81 1.57 -21.92
CA ASP A 253 23.51 1.63 -22.57
C ASP A 253 22.37 1.20 -21.63
N VAL A 254 22.61 0.17 -20.82
CA VAL A 254 21.65 -0.32 -19.83
C VAL A 254 21.51 0.64 -18.65
N GLN A 255 22.61 1.24 -18.20
CA GLN A 255 22.57 2.20 -17.11
C GLN A 255 21.88 3.51 -17.53
N LYS A 256 21.93 3.88 -18.82
CA LYS A 256 21.22 5.05 -19.39
C LYS A 256 19.76 4.76 -19.77
N ALA A 257 19.36 3.49 -19.85
CA ALA A 257 18.00 3.12 -20.21
C ALA A 257 16.97 3.67 -19.18
N PRO A 258 15.77 4.07 -19.62
CA PRO A 258 14.71 4.53 -18.72
C PRO A 258 14.29 3.44 -17.73
N PHE A 259 14.07 2.21 -18.21
CA PHE A 259 13.64 1.09 -17.38
C PHE A 259 14.48 -0.16 -17.63
N ARG A 260 14.65 -0.95 -16.57
CA ARG A 260 15.27 -2.27 -16.55
C ARG A 260 14.27 -3.26 -15.97
N VAL A 261 13.81 -4.17 -16.82
CA VAL A 261 12.82 -5.18 -16.47
C VAL A 261 13.50 -6.54 -16.47
N VAL A 262 13.40 -7.25 -15.35
CA VAL A 262 13.83 -8.64 -15.24
C VAL A 262 12.60 -9.53 -15.27
N PHE A 263 12.71 -10.70 -15.88
CA PHE A 263 11.67 -11.73 -15.80
C PHE A 263 12.27 -13.13 -15.69
N LEU A 264 11.65 -13.96 -14.86
CA LEU A 264 12.06 -15.33 -14.54
C LEU A 264 10.84 -16.19 -14.18
N HIS A 265 11.01 -17.49 -14.00
CA HIS A 265 9.90 -18.36 -13.62
C HIS A 265 9.67 -18.36 -12.09
N ASP A 266 10.64 -18.81 -11.29
CA ASP A 266 10.49 -18.86 -9.83
C ASP A 266 10.54 -17.45 -9.19
N PRO A 267 9.66 -17.11 -8.23
CA PRO A 267 9.65 -15.80 -7.62
C PRO A 267 10.79 -15.62 -6.63
N VAL A 268 11.38 -14.41 -6.58
CA VAL A 268 12.40 -14.04 -5.57
C VAL A 268 11.75 -13.88 -4.19
N TYR A 269 10.63 -13.17 -4.16
CA TYR A 269 9.80 -12.93 -2.98
C TYR A 269 8.38 -13.37 -3.28
N ILE A 270 7.77 -14.10 -2.34
CA ILE A 270 6.38 -14.54 -2.44
C ILE A 270 5.84 -14.77 -1.02
N SER A 271 4.66 -14.25 -0.73
CA SER A 271 4.03 -14.36 0.58
C SER A 271 3.15 -15.61 0.70
N ARG A 272 2.59 -16.11 -0.40
CA ARG A 272 1.73 -17.31 -0.45
C ARG A 272 2.30 -18.45 -1.30
N GLY A 273 3.59 -18.68 -1.16
CA GLY A 273 4.28 -19.72 -1.89
C GLY A 273 5.65 -20.00 -1.34
N LYS A 274 6.54 -20.46 -2.22
CA LYS A 274 7.89 -20.85 -1.86
C LYS A 274 8.87 -20.18 -2.81
N SER A 275 9.86 -19.50 -2.24
CA SER A 275 10.98 -18.94 -2.99
C SER A 275 12.32 -19.38 -2.38
N SER A 276 13.33 -19.54 -3.23
CA SER A 276 14.67 -19.96 -2.82
C SER A 276 15.42 -18.85 -2.07
N GLU A 277 16.13 -19.23 -1.00
CA GLU A 277 17.00 -18.32 -0.27
C GLU A 277 18.16 -17.81 -1.15
N THR A 278 18.60 -18.62 -2.12
CA THR A 278 19.67 -18.23 -3.05
C THR A 278 19.25 -17.03 -3.89
N LEU A 279 18.02 -17.03 -4.44
CA LEU A 279 17.53 -15.89 -5.21
C LEU A 279 17.48 -14.62 -4.35
N ARG A 280 17.00 -14.71 -3.11
CA ARG A 280 16.96 -13.55 -2.19
C ARG A 280 18.35 -13.04 -1.79
N ARG A 281 19.32 -13.92 -1.57
CA ARG A 281 20.66 -13.53 -1.10
C ARG A 281 21.62 -13.13 -2.21
N VAL A 282 21.42 -13.63 -3.42
CA VAL A 282 22.34 -13.41 -4.55
C VAL A 282 21.72 -12.46 -5.58
N TRP A 283 20.46 -12.67 -5.97
CA TRP A 283 19.86 -11.95 -7.10
C TRP A 283 19.24 -10.62 -6.65
N ALA A 284 18.52 -10.60 -5.52
CA ALA A 284 17.91 -9.37 -5.03
C ALA A 284 18.93 -8.23 -4.80
N PRO A 285 20.12 -8.46 -4.20
CA PRO A 285 21.14 -7.41 -4.07
C PRO A 285 21.69 -6.92 -5.42
N ILE A 286 21.77 -7.78 -6.43
CA ILE A 286 22.18 -7.40 -7.79
C ILE A 286 21.12 -6.49 -8.42
N PHE A 287 19.84 -6.88 -8.32
CA PHE A 287 18.73 -6.08 -8.81
C PHE A 287 18.67 -4.71 -8.15
N GLN A 288 18.90 -4.65 -6.85
CA GLN A 288 19.00 -3.39 -6.10
C GLN A 288 20.20 -2.55 -6.56
N LYS A 289 21.40 -3.14 -6.62
CA LYS A 289 22.66 -2.46 -6.98
C LYS A 289 22.56 -1.78 -8.35
N TYR A 290 21.98 -2.47 -9.33
CA TYR A 290 21.84 -1.97 -10.69
C TYR A 290 20.48 -1.32 -10.98
N LYS A 291 19.70 -1.02 -9.92
CA LYS A 291 18.44 -0.26 -9.99
C LYS A 291 17.44 -0.85 -10.97
N VAL A 292 17.22 -2.17 -10.89
CA VAL A 292 16.13 -2.83 -11.60
C VAL A 292 14.79 -2.24 -11.13
N ASP A 293 13.91 -1.94 -12.08
CA ASP A 293 12.63 -1.27 -11.83
C ASP A 293 11.55 -2.29 -11.51
N ALA A 294 11.43 -3.33 -12.33
CA ALA A 294 10.45 -4.40 -12.18
C ALA A 294 11.08 -5.78 -12.38
N VAL A 295 10.66 -6.73 -11.53
CA VAL A 295 10.98 -8.16 -11.64
C VAL A 295 9.67 -8.92 -11.76
N PHE A 296 9.41 -9.52 -12.92
CA PHE A 296 8.27 -10.39 -13.15
C PHE A 296 8.64 -11.86 -12.88
N ALA A 297 7.77 -12.57 -12.18
CA ALA A 297 7.90 -13.99 -11.92
C ALA A 297 6.55 -14.71 -12.02
N SER A 298 6.60 -16.03 -12.06
CA SER A 298 5.42 -16.89 -12.05
C SER A 298 5.23 -17.55 -10.69
N TRP A 299 4.00 -18.01 -10.49
CA TRP A 299 3.45 -18.82 -9.41
C TRP A 299 1.95 -18.69 -9.57
N HIS A 300 1.17 -19.70 -9.24
CA HIS A 300 -0.26 -19.78 -9.56
C HIS A 300 -1.18 -18.80 -8.76
N LEU A 301 -0.87 -17.50 -8.76
CA LEU A 301 -1.59 -16.37 -8.15
C LEU A 301 -1.07 -15.04 -8.71
N TYR A 302 -1.79 -13.96 -8.41
CA TYR A 302 -1.25 -12.60 -8.53
C TYR A 302 -0.67 -12.13 -7.20
N GLU A 303 0.53 -11.58 -7.19
CA GLU A 303 1.09 -10.88 -6.02
C GLU A 303 2.02 -9.75 -6.46
N ARG A 304 1.91 -8.58 -5.82
CA ARG A 304 2.89 -7.49 -5.96
C ARG A 304 3.49 -7.16 -4.61
N SER A 305 4.81 -6.96 -4.59
CA SER A 305 5.57 -6.47 -3.45
C SER A 305 6.64 -5.47 -3.90
N ASN A 306 7.20 -4.72 -2.94
CA ASN A 306 8.34 -3.84 -3.18
C ASN A 306 9.41 -4.13 -2.12
N HIS A 307 10.65 -4.32 -2.57
CA HIS A 307 11.80 -4.48 -1.68
C HIS A 307 12.92 -3.54 -2.14
N GLN A 308 13.27 -2.58 -1.28
CA GLN A 308 14.36 -1.62 -1.50
C GLN A 308 14.24 -0.91 -2.87
N GLY A 309 13.00 -0.54 -3.22
CA GLY A 309 12.64 0.17 -4.44
C GLY A 309 12.50 -0.71 -5.68
N VAL A 310 12.83 -2.00 -5.63
CA VAL A 310 12.58 -2.93 -6.75
C VAL A 310 11.15 -3.45 -6.61
N THR A 311 10.35 -3.31 -7.67
CA THR A 311 8.98 -3.85 -7.70
C THR A 311 9.01 -5.29 -8.16
N TYR A 312 8.48 -6.21 -7.36
CA TYR A 312 8.36 -7.63 -7.69
C TYR A 312 6.89 -7.95 -7.97
N ILE A 313 6.62 -8.57 -9.11
CA ILE A 313 5.28 -8.92 -9.55
C ILE A 313 5.25 -10.39 -9.95
N ILE A 314 4.34 -11.12 -9.32
CA ILE A 314 4.02 -12.50 -9.64
C ILE A 314 2.76 -12.47 -10.51
N SER A 315 2.87 -12.97 -11.74
CA SER A 315 1.79 -12.97 -12.73
C SER A 315 1.54 -14.37 -13.31
N GLY A 316 1.49 -15.40 -12.46
CA GLY A 316 1.28 -16.79 -12.88
C GLY A 316 -0.18 -17.25 -12.91
N GLY A 317 -1.12 -16.33 -13.15
CA GLY A 317 -2.53 -16.66 -13.33
C GLY A 317 -2.91 -17.03 -14.76
N GLY A 318 -1.95 -17.40 -15.61
CA GLY A 318 -2.11 -17.50 -17.05
C GLY A 318 -3.05 -18.62 -17.52
N GLY A 319 -3.31 -19.63 -16.68
CA GLY A 319 -4.32 -20.64 -17.00
C GLY A 319 -4.35 -21.86 -16.07
N ALA A 320 -3.20 -22.23 -15.50
CA ALA A 320 -3.07 -23.30 -14.51
C ALA A 320 -3.89 -23.03 -13.23
N GLU A 321 -4.19 -24.09 -12.48
CA GLU A 321 -5.00 -23.99 -11.27
C GLU A 321 -4.43 -23.01 -10.25
N ILE A 322 -5.27 -22.09 -9.74
CA ILE A 322 -4.83 -21.08 -8.79
C ILE A 322 -4.53 -21.70 -7.41
N ILE A 323 -3.28 -21.57 -6.96
CA ILE A 323 -2.80 -22.06 -5.66
C ILE A 323 -2.81 -20.92 -4.64
N TRP A 324 -3.48 -21.14 -3.51
CA TRP A 324 -3.60 -20.14 -2.45
C TRP A 324 -3.12 -20.68 -1.11
N MET A 325 -1.81 -20.61 -0.87
CA MET A 325 -1.21 -21.09 0.37
C MET A 325 -1.45 -20.15 1.56
N ASN A 326 -1.21 -20.65 2.77
CA ASN A 326 -1.15 -19.83 3.97
C ASN A 326 -0.07 -18.75 3.81
N LYS A 327 -0.43 -17.52 4.19
CA LYS A 327 0.48 -16.38 4.07
C LYS A 327 1.63 -16.53 5.06
N ASN A 328 2.85 -16.39 4.58
CA ASN A 328 4.04 -16.27 5.42
C ASN A 328 4.23 -14.79 5.81
N PRO A 329 4.11 -14.44 7.10
CA PRO A 329 4.22 -13.05 7.54
C PRO A 329 5.63 -12.46 7.38
N ALA A 330 6.65 -13.28 7.12
CA ALA A 330 8.01 -12.83 6.85
C ALA A 330 8.18 -12.16 5.48
N PHE A 331 7.21 -12.31 4.58
CA PHE A 331 7.22 -11.70 3.25
C PHE A 331 6.08 -10.68 3.13
N THR A 332 6.47 -9.43 2.90
CA THR A 332 5.55 -8.33 2.63
C THR A 332 4.91 -8.49 1.26
N SER A 333 3.61 -8.26 1.18
CA SER A 333 2.88 -8.16 -0.08
C SER A 333 1.98 -6.93 -0.01
N GLN A 334 1.99 -6.13 -1.08
CA GLN A 334 1.22 -4.90 -1.24
C GLN A 334 -0.14 -5.17 -1.91
N ALA A 335 -0.21 -6.16 -2.80
CA ALA A 335 -1.43 -6.62 -3.45
C ALA A 335 -1.36 -8.13 -3.71
N GLU A 336 -2.49 -8.82 -3.62
CA GLU A 336 -2.62 -10.25 -3.91
C GLU A 336 -3.99 -10.52 -4.54
N ALA A 337 -4.08 -11.43 -5.50
CA ALA A 337 -5.37 -11.86 -6.04
C ALA A 337 -5.40 -13.34 -6.42
N ARG A 338 -6.54 -13.98 -6.14
CA ARG A 338 -6.83 -15.39 -6.42
C ARG A 338 -7.71 -15.53 -7.67
N ARG A 339 -7.20 -15.11 -8.82
CA ARG A 339 -7.92 -15.09 -10.10
C ARG A 339 -6.97 -15.42 -11.25
N HIS A 340 -7.50 -15.98 -12.33
CA HIS A 340 -6.79 -16.00 -13.61
C HIS A 340 -6.66 -14.56 -14.13
N HIS A 341 -5.48 -14.22 -14.62
CA HIS A 341 -5.13 -12.86 -15.00
C HIS A 341 -3.87 -12.84 -15.86
N PHE A 342 -3.61 -11.67 -16.44
CA PHE A 342 -2.33 -11.27 -17.01
C PHE A 342 -2.02 -9.84 -16.53
N CYS A 343 -0.78 -9.38 -16.72
CA CYS A 343 -0.43 -7.99 -16.54
C CYS A 343 -0.32 -7.28 -17.90
N ARG A 344 -1.07 -6.19 -18.07
CA ARG A 344 -0.82 -5.20 -19.13
C ARG A 344 0.20 -4.19 -18.64
N VAL A 345 1.22 -3.91 -19.45
CA VAL A 345 2.24 -2.90 -19.15
C VAL A 345 2.27 -1.87 -20.26
N ASP A 346 1.88 -0.65 -19.92
CA ASP A 346 1.93 0.52 -20.79
C ASP A 346 3.21 1.32 -20.45
N VAL A 347 4.09 1.49 -21.42
CA VAL A 347 5.34 2.25 -21.27
C VAL A 347 5.23 3.52 -22.08
N ASP A 348 5.48 4.66 -21.42
CA ASP A 348 5.61 5.99 -22.00
C ASP A 348 7.06 6.50 -21.81
N SER A 349 7.31 7.78 -22.15
CA SER A 349 8.66 8.36 -22.09
C SER A 349 9.28 8.38 -20.69
N ASP A 350 8.46 8.49 -19.65
CA ASP A 350 8.86 8.75 -18.26
C ASP A 350 8.08 7.90 -17.25
N THR A 351 7.16 7.05 -17.70
CA THR A 351 6.35 6.21 -16.83
C THR A 351 6.16 4.81 -17.39
N MET A 352 6.01 3.83 -16.50
CA MET A 352 5.64 2.46 -16.81
C MET A 352 4.45 2.08 -15.92
N THR A 353 3.26 1.98 -16.52
CA THR A 353 2.03 1.61 -15.81
C THR A 353 1.74 0.13 -15.99
N ILE A 354 1.67 -0.59 -14.88
CA ILE A 354 1.41 -2.03 -14.84
C ILE A 354 0.01 -2.24 -14.24
N ARG A 355 -0.84 -3.00 -14.93
CA ARG A 355 -2.19 -3.36 -14.49
C ARG A 355 -2.37 -4.86 -14.55
N ALA A 356 -2.74 -5.48 -13.44
CA ALA A 356 -3.17 -6.86 -13.42
C ALA A 356 -4.66 -6.93 -13.78
N ILE A 357 -5.00 -7.66 -14.84
CA ILE A 357 -6.35 -7.69 -15.43
C ILE A 357 -6.84 -9.14 -15.44
N ALA A 358 -8.00 -9.37 -14.83
CA ALA A 358 -8.66 -10.68 -14.81
C ALA A 358 -9.35 -10.99 -16.15
N THR A 359 -9.75 -12.24 -16.34
CA THR A 359 -10.44 -12.73 -17.55
C THR A 359 -11.82 -12.08 -17.81
N ASP A 360 -12.38 -11.38 -16.84
CA ASP A 360 -13.63 -10.60 -16.99
C ASP A 360 -13.38 -9.09 -17.19
N GLY A 361 -12.12 -8.70 -17.41
CA GLY A 361 -11.69 -7.30 -17.56
C GLY A 361 -11.48 -6.55 -16.25
N THR A 362 -11.73 -7.16 -15.09
CA THR A 362 -11.53 -6.50 -13.78
C THR A 362 -10.05 -6.19 -13.56
N VAL A 363 -9.72 -4.93 -13.26
CA VAL A 363 -8.37 -4.54 -12.82
C VAL A 363 -8.20 -4.95 -11.35
N LEU A 364 -7.37 -5.96 -11.12
CA LEU A 364 -7.07 -6.52 -9.80
C LEU A 364 -6.12 -5.63 -9.01
N ASP A 365 -5.21 -4.96 -9.70
CA ASP A 365 -4.20 -4.08 -9.14
C ASP A 365 -3.60 -3.17 -10.22
N SER A 366 -3.09 -2.01 -9.82
CA SER A 366 -2.44 -1.06 -10.72
C SER A 366 -1.33 -0.30 -10.00
N ILE A 367 -0.20 -0.13 -10.68
CA ILE A 367 0.93 0.68 -10.23
C ILE A 367 1.55 1.42 -11.41
N THR A 368 2.04 2.63 -11.17
CA THR A 368 2.84 3.38 -12.14
C THR A 368 4.23 3.60 -11.56
N LEU A 369 5.25 3.18 -12.31
CA LEU A 369 6.66 3.33 -11.99
C LEU A 369 7.23 4.52 -12.75
N THR A 370 8.16 5.23 -12.12
CA THR A 370 9.06 6.20 -12.78
C THR A 370 10.48 5.61 -12.86
N PRO A 371 11.28 5.96 -13.88
CA PRO A 371 12.64 5.44 -14.10
C PRO A 371 13.55 5.54 -12.87
N ARG A 372 14.04 4.42 -12.37
CA ARG A 372 15.12 4.42 -11.35
C ARG A 372 16.47 4.84 -11.93
N SER A 373 16.62 4.90 -13.25
CA SER A 373 17.79 5.54 -13.89
C SER A 373 17.81 7.06 -13.72
N GLN A 374 16.63 7.69 -13.66
CA GLN A 374 16.49 9.12 -13.34
C GLN A 374 16.73 9.41 -11.86
N TYR A 375 16.73 8.38 -11.00
CA TYR A 375 17.40 8.42 -9.70
C TYR A 375 18.93 8.37 -9.88
N GLN A 376 19.50 9.31 -10.64
CA GLN A 376 20.93 9.62 -10.60
C GLN A 376 21.14 10.79 -9.65
N ASP A 377 21.94 10.53 -8.62
CA ASP A 377 22.44 11.46 -7.60
C ASP A 377 21.45 11.85 -6.48
N THR A 378 21.47 11.09 -5.38
CA THR A 378 20.76 11.33 -4.10
C THR A 378 21.27 12.55 -3.33
N THR A 379 21.86 13.52 -4.04
CA THR A 379 22.24 14.84 -3.53
C THR A 379 21.27 15.95 -3.94
N ARG A 380 20.28 15.69 -4.83
CA ARG A 380 19.30 16.71 -5.29
C ARG A 380 17.83 16.49 -4.93
N ASP A 381 17.45 15.33 -4.37
CA ASP A 381 16.03 14.95 -4.28
C ASP A 381 15.33 15.37 -2.97
N ALA A 382 16.02 15.33 -1.83
CA ALA A 382 15.39 15.70 -0.55
C ALA A 382 15.00 17.19 -0.51
N GLU A 383 15.85 18.07 -1.04
CA GLU A 383 15.56 19.51 -1.13
C GLU A 383 14.40 19.82 -2.10
N GLN A 384 14.31 19.10 -3.23
CA GLN A 384 13.22 19.27 -4.19
C GLN A 384 11.89 18.76 -3.62
N ILE A 385 11.87 17.58 -3.00
CA ILE A 385 10.69 17.03 -2.33
C ILE A 385 10.26 17.95 -1.18
N ALA A 386 11.20 18.37 -0.33
CA ALA A 386 10.93 19.34 0.73
C ALA A 386 10.41 20.67 0.17
N GLY A 387 10.87 21.09 -1.00
CA GLY A 387 10.38 22.26 -1.74
C GLY A 387 8.89 22.17 -2.11
N HIS A 388 8.39 20.99 -2.49
CA HIS A 388 6.98 20.78 -2.81
C HIS A 388 6.10 20.63 -1.56
N LEU A 389 6.67 20.13 -0.46
CA LEU A 389 5.95 19.89 0.80
C LEU A 389 5.90 21.13 1.71
N ARG A 390 6.83 22.08 1.54
CA ARG A 390 6.92 23.28 2.39
C ARG A 390 6.05 24.43 1.91
N LYS A 391 5.53 25.19 2.87
CA LYS A 391 5.00 26.54 2.64
C LYS A 391 5.99 27.57 3.15
N GLU A 392 6.38 28.52 2.30
CA GLU A 392 7.25 29.62 2.68
C GLU A 392 6.44 30.77 3.32
N ILE A 393 6.92 31.26 4.46
CA ILE A 393 6.35 32.39 5.19
C ILE A 393 7.47 33.36 5.53
N LEU A 394 7.40 34.56 4.96
CA LEU A 394 8.36 35.63 5.24
C LEU A 394 7.85 36.52 6.37
N ILE A 395 8.66 36.71 7.40
CA ILE A 395 8.36 37.53 8.57
C ILE A 395 9.41 38.64 8.66
N ASN A 396 8.95 39.88 8.82
CA ASN A 396 9.81 41.07 8.90
C ASN A 396 10.65 41.33 7.63
N ASN A 397 10.10 40.99 6.44
CA ASN A 397 10.74 41.10 5.11
C ASN A 397 11.08 42.55 4.66
N GLN A 398 10.77 43.56 5.47
CA GLN A 398 11.10 44.97 5.20
C GLN A 398 12.24 45.49 6.10
N ALA A 399 12.81 44.64 6.95
CA ALA A 399 13.93 45.04 7.80
C ALA A 399 15.24 45.03 7.01
N ASP A 400 16.10 46.03 7.24
CA ASP A 400 17.49 46.08 6.75
C ASP A 400 18.42 45.03 7.42
N GLY A 401 17.83 44.06 8.13
CA GLY A 401 18.53 43.04 8.90
C GLY A 401 18.91 41.82 8.06
N PRO A 402 19.89 41.01 8.53
CA PRO A 402 20.24 39.76 7.87
C PRO A 402 19.08 38.75 7.95
N GLU A 403 18.99 37.84 6.96
CA GLU A 403 17.93 36.84 6.86
C GLU A 403 18.34 35.52 7.55
N LEU A 404 17.45 34.95 8.37
CA LEU A 404 17.60 33.66 9.02
C LEU A 404 16.47 32.70 8.60
N THR A 405 16.85 31.50 8.17
CA THR A 405 15.91 30.45 7.76
C THR A 405 15.55 29.52 8.93
N LEU A 406 14.26 29.28 9.13
CA LEU A 406 13.72 28.33 10.12
C LEU A 406 12.93 27.24 9.39
N HIS A 407 13.13 25.97 9.74
CA HIS A 407 12.31 24.86 9.23
C HIS A 407 11.40 24.37 10.36
N LEU A 408 10.10 24.68 10.27
CA LEU A 408 9.10 24.39 11.29
C LEU A 408 8.21 23.23 10.85
N PHE A 409 8.22 22.14 11.62
CA PHE A 409 7.36 20.97 11.40
C PHE A 409 6.21 20.93 12.41
N SER A 410 4.96 20.77 11.95
CA SER A 410 3.77 20.77 12.82
C SER A 410 2.51 20.16 12.17
N HIS A 411 1.49 19.86 12.99
CA HIS A 411 0.12 19.51 12.58
C HIS A 411 -0.87 20.71 12.59
N ASP A 412 -0.41 21.94 12.30
CA ASP A 412 -1.20 23.18 12.49
C ASP A 412 -1.74 23.31 13.93
N CYS A 413 -0.82 23.38 14.89
CA CYS A 413 -1.13 23.45 16.31
C CYS A 413 -1.48 24.88 16.79
N ALA A 414 -2.21 24.99 17.91
CA ALA A 414 -2.63 26.30 18.45
C ALA A 414 -1.42 27.19 18.83
N TYR A 415 -0.40 26.60 19.44
CA TYR A 415 0.86 27.27 19.71
C TYR A 415 1.58 27.70 18.43
N CYS A 416 1.62 26.85 17.42
CA CYS A 416 2.29 27.08 16.14
C CYS A 416 1.69 28.30 15.42
N ARG A 417 0.37 28.48 15.52
CA ARG A 417 -0.31 29.70 15.04
C ARG A 417 0.08 30.94 15.83
N LYS A 418 0.15 30.85 17.16
CA LYS A 418 0.63 31.94 18.03
C LYS A 418 2.09 32.29 17.70
N LEU A 419 2.93 31.28 17.55
CA LEU A 419 4.33 31.37 17.19
C LEU A 419 4.52 32.10 15.85
N LEU A 420 3.84 31.65 14.79
CA LEU A 420 3.91 32.26 13.46
C LEU A 420 3.33 33.68 13.41
N LYS A 421 2.21 33.96 14.11
CA LYS A 421 1.49 35.24 14.01
C LYS A 421 1.96 36.31 15.00
N HIS A 422 2.52 35.93 16.14
CA HIS A 422 2.86 36.85 17.23
C HIS A 422 4.31 36.72 17.67
N ASP A 423 4.77 35.53 18.06
CA ASP A 423 6.06 35.39 18.72
C ASP A 423 7.22 35.58 17.74
N LEU A 424 7.20 34.94 16.55
CA LEU A 424 8.22 35.12 15.52
C LEU A 424 8.31 36.57 15.00
N PRO A 425 7.20 37.28 14.67
CA PRO A 425 7.27 38.70 14.34
C PRO A 425 7.86 39.56 15.46
N ARG A 426 7.52 39.27 16.72
CA ARG A 426 8.08 39.98 17.89
C ARG A 426 9.58 39.74 18.02
N LEU A 427 10.03 38.49 17.89
CA LEU A 427 11.44 38.11 17.98
C LEU A 427 12.27 38.66 16.82
N ALA A 428 11.72 38.61 15.59
CA ALA A 428 12.34 39.18 14.40
C ALA A 428 12.57 40.69 14.54
N LYS A 429 11.55 41.43 15.01
CA LYS A 429 11.65 42.87 15.25
C LYS A 429 12.61 43.21 16.40
N LYS A 430 12.55 42.46 17.51
CA LYS A 430 13.43 42.64 18.67
C LYS A 430 14.90 42.50 18.29
N ASN A 431 15.23 41.51 17.46
CA ASN A 431 16.61 41.21 17.08
C ASN A 431 17.06 41.89 15.76
N ASN A 432 16.17 42.64 15.10
CA ASN A 432 16.39 43.25 13.78
C ASN A 432 16.90 42.24 12.73
N VAL A 433 16.14 41.16 12.57
CA VAL A 433 16.40 40.03 11.66
C VAL A 433 15.17 39.80 10.78
N ALA A 434 15.37 39.43 9.52
CA ALA A 434 14.30 38.92 8.66
C ALA A 434 14.23 37.39 8.83
N LEU A 435 13.03 36.83 9.03
CA LEU A 435 12.87 35.38 9.18
C LEU A 435 12.19 34.78 7.94
N ARG A 436 12.85 33.79 7.34
CA ARG A 436 12.28 32.93 6.30
C ARG A 436 11.86 31.61 6.94
N VAL A 437 10.56 31.40 7.09
CA VAL A 437 10.04 30.18 7.72
C VAL A 437 9.56 29.23 6.64
N PHE A 438 10.21 28.07 6.54
CA PHE A 438 9.72 26.93 5.78
C PHE A 438 8.86 26.07 6.69
N TYR A 439 7.55 26.15 6.49
CA TYR A 439 6.54 25.44 7.27
C TYR A 439 6.18 24.11 6.61
N PHE A 440 6.35 23.01 7.34
CA PHE A 440 6.06 21.65 6.93
C PHE A 440 4.86 21.11 7.73
N ASP A 441 3.78 20.78 7.03
CA ASP A 441 2.54 20.27 7.63
C ASP A 441 2.51 18.74 7.60
N PHE A 442 2.53 18.09 8.76
CA PHE A 442 2.42 16.64 8.87
C PHE A 442 1.08 16.09 8.35
N GLY A 443 0.10 16.94 8.05
CA GLY A 443 -1.12 16.58 7.33
C GLY A 443 -0.91 16.27 5.85
N ILE A 444 0.27 16.51 5.28
CA ILE A 444 0.68 16.23 3.90
C ILE A 444 1.57 14.99 3.87
N GLU A 445 1.24 14.03 3.00
CA GLU A 445 2.01 12.80 2.79
C GLU A 445 3.48 13.09 2.43
N GLY A 446 4.42 12.29 2.94
CA GLY A 446 5.86 12.48 2.78
C GLY A 446 6.51 13.50 3.75
N THR A 447 5.73 14.32 4.46
CA THR A 447 6.29 15.33 5.39
C THR A 447 6.97 14.71 6.61
N TYR A 448 6.45 13.57 7.10
CA TYR A 448 7.05 12.85 8.22
C TYR A 448 8.42 12.26 7.86
N GLU A 449 8.60 11.77 6.62
CA GLU A 449 9.90 11.32 6.14
C GLU A 449 10.90 12.48 6.07
N MET A 450 10.48 13.66 5.64
CA MET A 450 11.34 14.85 5.66
C MET A 450 11.74 15.23 7.09
N PHE A 451 10.84 15.11 8.06
CA PHE A 451 11.15 15.34 9.48
C PHE A 451 12.24 14.38 9.99
N LEU A 452 12.12 13.08 9.69
CA LEU A 452 13.11 12.07 10.07
C LEU A 452 14.46 12.28 9.36
N ASN A 453 14.42 12.69 8.10
CA ASN A 453 15.62 13.01 7.32
C ASN A 453 16.37 14.20 7.95
N ALA A 454 15.67 15.31 8.21
CA ALA A 454 16.24 16.47 8.89
C ALA A 454 16.78 16.12 10.30
N GLY A 455 16.05 15.31 11.07
CA GLY A 455 16.50 14.80 12.37
C GLY A 455 17.82 14.03 12.30
N THR A 456 18.03 13.28 11.21
CA THR A 456 19.26 12.52 10.97
C THR A 456 20.44 13.44 10.66
N GLU A 457 20.26 14.47 9.83
CA GLU A 457 21.33 15.41 9.50
C GLU A 457 21.74 16.28 10.69
N PHE A 458 20.80 16.61 11.56
CA PHE A 458 21.06 17.37 12.79
C PHE A 458 21.53 16.50 13.95
N GLY A 459 21.50 15.17 13.81
CA GLY A 459 21.91 14.22 14.84
C GLY A 459 20.95 14.13 16.05
N ARG A 460 19.70 14.59 15.90
CA ARG A 460 18.63 14.46 16.92
C ARG A 460 17.36 13.92 16.25
N GLN A 461 17.22 12.61 16.25
CA GLN A 461 16.00 11.90 15.84
C GLN A 461 15.00 11.90 17.01
N GLY A 462 13.69 11.95 16.73
CA GLY A 462 12.64 11.92 17.75
C GLY A 462 12.44 13.21 18.54
N ALA A 463 12.65 14.38 17.93
CA ALA A 463 12.32 15.66 18.57
C ALA A 463 10.80 15.80 18.77
N ASP A 464 10.38 16.37 19.91
CA ASP A 464 8.96 16.63 20.18
C ASP A 464 8.37 17.61 19.15
N ILE A 465 7.13 17.37 18.73
CA ILE A 465 6.42 18.21 17.74
C ILE A 465 5.58 19.27 18.50
N PRO A 466 5.58 20.55 18.09
CA PRO A 466 6.26 21.13 16.92
C PRO A 466 7.77 21.21 17.09
N ALA A 467 8.49 21.05 15.98
CA ALA A 467 9.95 21.10 15.96
C ALA A 467 10.46 22.21 15.04
N ILE A 468 11.47 22.94 15.49
CA ILE A 468 12.20 23.94 14.68
C ILE A 468 13.64 23.50 14.48
N PHE A 469 14.05 23.37 13.22
CA PHE A 469 15.44 23.20 12.82
C PHE A 469 16.01 24.55 12.39
N VAL A 470 17.02 25.02 13.13
CA VAL A 470 17.66 26.33 12.93
C VAL A 470 19.14 26.26 13.29
N GLY A 471 20.01 26.79 12.44
CA GLY A 471 21.45 26.75 12.70
C GLY A 471 21.96 25.31 12.81
N ARG A 472 22.38 24.92 14.02
CA ARG A 472 22.75 23.53 14.37
C ARG A 472 21.80 22.87 15.36
N SER A 473 20.76 23.59 15.74
CA SER A 473 19.87 23.25 16.85
C SER A 473 18.55 22.72 16.33
N VAL A 474 18.01 21.74 17.06
CA VAL A 474 16.66 21.21 16.87
C VAL A 474 15.91 21.52 18.16
N LEU A 475 14.94 22.43 18.10
CA LEU A 475 14.12 22.81 19.24
C LEU A 475 12.80 22.04 19.16
N GLY A 476 12.61 21.05 20.03
CA GLY A 476 11.45 20.18 20.03
C GLY A 476 10.45 20.55 21.11
N GLY A 477 9.18 20.68 20.74
CA GLY A 477 8.10 21.00 21.67
C GLY A 477 8.10 22.46 22.13
N GLU A 478 7.01 22.85 22.76
CA GLU A 478 6.72 24.26 23.04
C GLU A 478 7.68 24.88 24.06
N THR A 479 8.02 24.14 25.12
CA THR A 479 8.88 24.61 26.21
C THR A 479 10.29 24.93 25.71
N GLU A 480 10.87 24.05 24.88
CA GLU A 480 12.22 24.24 24.35
C GLU A 480 12.24 25.43 23.37
N ILE A 481 11.23 25.55 22.51
CA ILE A 481 11.10 26.67 21.58
C ILE A 481 10.97 28.01 22.32
N GLU A 482 10.15 28.10 23.37
CA GLU A 482 9.96 29.35 24.14
C GLU A 482 11.24 29.80 24.86
N LEU A 483 12.06 28.86 25.34
CA LEU A 483 13.28 29.14 26.10
C LEU A 483 14.50 29.46 25.22
N GLU A 484 14.65 28.77 24.10
CA GLU A 484 15.91 28.76 23.34
C GLU A 484 15.84 29.54 22.02
N LEU A 485 14.65 29.71 21.41
CA LEU A 485 14.57 30.32 20.08
C LEU A 485 15.04 31.78 20.03
N ASP A 486 14.74 32.59 21.05
CA ASP A 486 15.23 33.98 21.11
C ASP A 486 16.76 34.03 21.25
N LYS A 487 17.36 33.07 21.96
CA LYS A 487 18.81 32.98 22.12
C LYS A 487 19.49 32.63 20.80
N GLU A 488 18.93 31.68 20.04
CA GLU A 488 19.43 31.31 18.71
C GLU A 488 19.38 32.49 17.73
N ILE A 489 18.25 33.22 17.70
CA ILE A 489 18.11 34.42 16.84
C ILE A 489 19.09 35.52 17.28
N ALA A 490 19.26 35.73 18.59
CA ALA A 490 20.21 36.70 19.12
C ALA A 490 21.67 36.31 18.83
N GLU A 491 22.00 35.01 18.85
CA GLU A 491 23.31 34.50 18.50
C GLU A 491 23.62 34.69 17.01
N PHE A 492 22.69 34.34 16.13
CA PHE A 492 22.77 34.65 14.70
C PHE A 492 23.05 36.14 14.47
N ARG A 493 22.37 37.02 15.20
CA ARG A 493 22.53 38.48 15.05
C ARG A 493 23.94 38.98 15.41
N LYS A 494 24.64 38.35 16.36
CA LYS A 494 26.01 38.74 16.76
C LYS A 494 27.03 38.55 15.64
N GLY A 495 26.82 37.55 14.76
CA GLY A 495 27.76 37.24 13.68
C GLY A 495 27.12 36.43 12.55
N PRO A 496 26.28 37.04 11.70
CA PRO A 496 25.47 36.31 10.71
C PRO A 496 26.29 35.45 9.75
N GLN A 497 27.41 35.99 9.26
CA GLN A 497 28.29 35.30 8.32
C GLN A 497 28.97 34.07 8.95
N GLN A 498 29.33 34.14 10.23
CA GLN A 498 29.96 33.02 10.93
C GLN A 498 28.93 31.95 11.30
N TYR A 499 27.73 32.37 11.73
CA TYR A 499 26.62 31.48 12.06
C TYR A 499 26.18 30.67 10.83
N LEU A 500 26.00 31.33 9.68
CA LEU A 500 25.58 30.67 8.43
C LEU A 500 26.62 29.65 7.93
N LYS A 501 27.93 29.89 8.14
CA LYS A 501 28.98 28.93 7.79
C LYS A 501 28.92 27.63 8.61
N GLN A 502 28.33 27.67 9.79
CA GLN A 502 28.24 26.52 10.71
C GLN A 502 26.85 25.88 10.72
N THR A 503 25.89 26.48 10.00
CA THR A 503 24.49 26.05 9.92
C THR A 503 24.40 24.73 9.15
N ILE A 504 23.59 23.81 9.68
CA ILE A 504 23.17 22.60 8.98
C ILE A 504 21.99 22.98 8.11
N VAL A 505 22.10 22.77 6.81
CA VAL A 505 20.99 22.96 5.87
C VAL A 505 20.26 21.63 5.77
N PRO A 506 19.00 21.52 6.25
CA PRO A 506 18.25 20.28 6.17
C PRO A 506 18.03 19.85 4.71
N PHE A 507 17.89 18.55 4.49
CA PHE A 507 17.65 17.93 3.19
C PHE A 507 18.83 18.04 2.22
N SER A 508 20.03 18.30 2.74
CA SER A 508 21.27 18.30 1.94
C SER A 508 21.62 16.91 1.40
N LYS A 509 21.12 15.87 2.06
CA LYS A 509 21.31 14.45 1.72
C LYS A 509 20.01 13.68 1.94
N ALA A 510 19.69 12.78 1.02
CA ALA A 510 18.63 11.81 1.26
C ALA A 510 19.12 10.72 2.23
N HIS A 511 18.42 10.56 3.36
CA HIS A 511 18.65 9.48 4.33
C HIS A 511 17.55 8.42 4.21
N ASP A 512 17.90 7.15 4.40
CA ASP A 512 16.91 6.07 4.48
C ASP A 512 16.17 6.16 5.82
N THR A 513 14.95 6.70 5.77
CA THR A 513 14.10 6.93 6.95
C THR A 513 13.22 5.73 7.30
N SER A 514 13.20 4.68 6.47
CA SER A 514 12.30 3.52 6.65
C SER A 514 12.60 2.76 7.94
N THR A 515 13.89 2.55 8.25
CA THR A 515 14.35 1.90 9.48
C THR A 515 14.11 2.73 10.74
N ILE A 516 14.15 4.06 10.61
CA ILE A 516 13.90 5.01 11.72
C ILE A 516 12.40 5.09 12.01
N ALA A 517 11.56 5.18 10.97
CA ALA A 517 10.10 5.16 11.09
C ALA A 517 9.61 3.85 11.71
N GLU A 518 10.12 2.70 11.26
CA GLU A 518 9.83 1.41 11.87
C GLU A 518 10.28 1.35 13.33
N GLY A 519 11.43 1.94 13.68
CA GLY A 519 11.96 2.00 15.04
C GLY A 519 11.07 2.78 16.02
N GLU A 520 10.61 3.97 15.65
CA GLU A 520 9.73 4.80 16.49
C GLU A 520 8.33 4.16 16.68
N PHE A 521 7.73 3.60 15.63
CA PHE A 521 6.41 2.95 15.74
C PHE A 521 6.46 1.56 16.38
N ASN A 522 7.62 0.88 16.38
CA ASN A 522 7.82 -0.37 17.10
C ASN A 522 7.92 -0.19 18.63
N ALA A 523 8.15 1.03 19.12
CA ALA A 523 8.04 1.35 20.54
C ALA A 523 6.58 1.23 21.05
N LEU A 524 5.59 1.47 20.18
CA LEU A 524 4.17 1.29 20.50
C LEU A 524 3.82 -0.20 20.47
N THR A 525 3.96 -0.86 21.62
CA THR A 525 3.62 -2.28 21.76
C THR A 525 2.12 -2.47 22.01
N GLY A 526 1.55 -3.59 21.54
CA GLY A 526 0.14 -3.91 21.79
C GLY A 526 -0.21 -3.97 23.29
N SER A 527 0.76 -4.30 24.15
CA SER A 527 0.62 -4.28 25.61
C SER A 527 0.56 -2.86 26.18
N MET A 528 1.36 -1.92 25.66
CA MET A 528 1.25 -0.50 26.04
C MET A 528 -0.11 0.08 25.63
N VAL A 529 -0.57 -0.23 24.42
CA VAL A 529 -1.88 0.21 23.92
C VAL A 529 -3.03 -0.36 24.77
N ALA A 530 -2.97 -1.66 25.10
CA ALA A 530 -3.93 -2.29 25.99
C ALA A 530 -3.88 -1.71 27.42
N GLY A 531 -2.68 -1.44 27.94
CA GLY A 531 -2.50 -0.82 29.26
C GLY A 531 -3.09 0.59 29.33
N ALA A 532 -2.86 1.39 28.30
CA ALA A 532 -3.43 2.73 28.21
C ALA A 532 -4.97 2.68 28.06
N GLY A 533 -5.50 1.74 27.28
CA GLY A 533 -6.95 1.50 27.21
C GLY A 533 -7.56 1.08 28.55
N LEU A 534 -6.91 0.17 29.28
CA LEU A 534 -7.37 -0.25 30.62
C LEU A 534 -7.37 0.89 31.63
N LEU A 535 -6.32 1.71 31.64
CA LEU A 535 -6.23 2.89 32.51
C LEU A 535 -7.35 3.88 32.19
N ASP A 536 -7.59 4.12 30.90
CA ASP A 536 -8.64 5.04 30.47
C ASP A 536 -10.05 4.51 30.73
N GLY A 537 -10.24 3.18 30.65
CA GLY A 537 -11.49 2.51 30.99
C GLY A 537 -11.93 2.68 32.45
N ILE A 538 -11.03 3.13 33.34
CA ILE A 538 -11.32 3.51 34.74
C ILE A 538 -11.75 4.99 34.79
N ASN A 539 -12.51 5.45 33.78
CA ASN A 539 -13.04 6.81 33.74
C ASN A 539 -14.15 7.01 34.79
N PRO A 540 -14.02 7.99 35.70
CA PRO A 540 -15.06 8.29 36.69
C PRO A 540 -16.44 8.57 36.08
N CYS A 541 -16.51 9.12 34.86
CA CYS A 541 -17.76 9.48 34.18
C CYS A 541 -18.57 8.26 33.73
N ALA A 542 -18.00 7.34 32.93
CA ALA A 542 -18.67 6.11 32.52
C ALA A 542 -19.01 5.21 33.71
N PHE A 543 -18.09 5.04 34.66
CA PHE A 543 -18.30 4.25 35.87
C PHE A 543 -19.48 4.75 36.70
N THR A 544 -19.52 6.05 36.95
CA THR A 544 -20.60 6.67 37.74
C THR A 544 -21.93 6.53 37.01
N THR A 545 -21.95 6.76 35.70
CA THR A 545 -23.18 6.68 34.90
C THR A 545 -23.76 5.27 34.87
N ILE A 546 -22.94 4.24 34.66
CA ILE A 546 -23.43 2.85 34.59
C ILE A 546 -23.93 2.38 35.96
N ILE A 547 -23.28 2.78 37.06
CA ILE A 547 -23.72 2.45 38.42
C ILE A 547 -25.04 3.15 38.75
N PHE A 548 -25.17 4.44 38.43
CA PHE A 548 -26.43 5.16 38.66
C PHE A 548 -27.57 4.60 37.81
N LEU A 549 -27.29 4.25 36.55
CA LEU A 549 -28.24 3.60 35.66
C LEU A 549 -28.74 2.30 36.29
N ILE A 550 -27.84 1.37 36.63
CA ILE A 550 -28.21 0.07 37.22
C ILE A 550 -28.91 0.24 38.57
N SER A 551 -28.41 1.12 39.43
CA SER A 551 -29.00 1.41 40.74
C SER A 551 -30.44 1.93 40.61
N TYR A 552 -30.69 2.81 39.64
CA TYR A 552 -32.01 3.34 39.37
C TYR A 552 -32.96 2.27 38.81
N LEU A 553 -32.50 1.45 37.84
CA LEU A 553 -33.31 0.37 37.27
C LEU A 553 -33.66 -0.69 38.32
N SER A 554 -32.76 -0.94 39.27
CA SER A 554 -33.00 -1.79 40.44
C SER A 554 -34.11 -1.22 41.34
N LEU A 555 -34.12 0.10 41.60
CA LEU A 555 -35.17 0.76 42.39
C LEU A 555 -36.54 0.75 41.70
N VAL A 556 -36.59 0.77 40.37
CA VAL A 556 -37.83 0.68 39.59
C VAL A 556 -38.37 -0.77 39.54
N GLY A 557 -37.58 -1.75 39.99
CA GLY A 557 -37.98 -3.15 40.05
C GLY A 557 -37.86 -3.88 38.69
N ILE A 558 -36.95 -3.44 37.82
CA ILE A 558 -36.69 -4.12 36.56
C ILE A 558 -36.01 -5.48 36.81
N SER A 559 -36.39 -6.49 36.02
CA SER A 559 -35.77 -7.83 36.08
C SER A 559 -34.26 -7.80 35.81
N ARG A 560 -33.50 -8.70 36.46
CA ARG A 560 -32.05 -8.86 36.24
C ARG A 560 -31.67 -9.05 34.77
N LYS A 561 -32.49 -9.79 34.00
CA LYS A 561 -32.30 -9.99 32.56
C LYS A 561 -32.39 -8.67 31.79
N GLN A 562 -33.38 -7.84 32.08
CA GLN A 562 -33.54 -6.55 31.39
C GLN A 562 -32.48 -5.52 31.82
N MET A 563 -32.01 -5.57 33.08
CA MET A 563 -30.84 -4.79 33.51
C MET A 563 -29.59 -5.20 32.74
N PHE A 564 -29.38 -6.50 32.51
CA PHE A 564 -28.28 -7.00 31.69
C PHE A 564 -28.33 -6.46 30.26
N TYR A 565 -29.47 -6.59 29.56
CA TYR A 565 -29.59 -6.04 28.20
C TYR A 565 -29.35 -4.53 28.15
N THR A 566 -29.86 -3.79 29.13
CA THR A 566 -29.72 -2.33 29.17
C THR A 566 -28.27 -1.90 29.36
N GLY A 567 -27.55 -2.49 30.32
CA GLY A 567 -26.13 -2.17 30.52
C GLY A 567 -25.21 -2.70 29.41
N SER A 568 -25.54 -3.83 28.77
CA SER A 568 -24.83 -4.29 27.57
C SER A 568 -25.01 -3.33 26.39
N VAL A 569 -26.21 -2.80 26.17
CA VAL A 569 -26.46 -1.77 25.13
C VAL A 569 -25.72 -0.48 25.43
N PHE A 570 -25.69 -0.03 26.69
CA PHE A 570 -24.88 1.12 27.10
C PHE A 570 -23.39 0.92 26.75
N THR A 571 -22.84 -0.22 27.17
CA THR A 571 -21.42 -0.56 26.97
C THR A 571 -21.08 -0.67 25.48
N LEU A 572 -21.97 -1.29 24.68
CA LEU A 572 -21.81 -1.37 23.23
C LEU A 572 -21.90 0.00 22.56
N ALA A 573 -22.81 0.87 23.01
CA ALA A 573 -22.93 2.23 22.48
C ALA A 573 -21.64 3.02 22.72
N VAL A 574 -21.06 2.90 23.91
CA VAL A 574 -19.77 3.52 24.24
C VAL A 574 -18.66 2.97 23.33
N PHE A 575 -18.56 1.65 23.17
CA PHE A 575 -17.57 1.01 22.28
C PHE A 575 -17.68 1.48 20.83
N VAL A 576 -18.87 1.36 20.25
CA VAL A 576 -19.10 1.72 18.83
C VAL A 576 -18.82 3.20 18.62
N THR A 577 -19.21 4.05 19.56
CA THR A 577 -18.97 5.50 19.47
C THR A 577 -17.47 5.81 19.52
N TYR A 578 -16.72 5.24 20.46
CA TYR A 578 -15.26 5.45 20.55
C TYR A 578 -14.48 4.88 19.37
N PHE A 579 -14.91 3.72 18.84
CA PHE A 579 -14.28 3.10 17.67
C PHE A 579 -14.60 3.88 16.40
N ALA A 580 -15.86 4.29 16.22
CA ALA A 580 -16.29 5.13 15.09
C ALA A 580 -15.63 6.52 15.15
N ILE A 581 -15.54 7.11 16.35
CA ILE A 581 -14.78 8.34 16.56
C ILE A 581 -13.34 8.12 16.15
N GLY A 582 -12.67 7.03 16.55
CA GLY A 582 -11.29 6.73 16.14
C GLY A 582 -11.07 6.58 14.65
N LEU A 583 -12.00 5.93 13.94
CA LEU A 583 -11.93 5.77 12.48
C LEU A 583 -12.27 7.08 11.74
N ALA A 584 -13.24 7.84 12.23
CA ALA A 584 -13.65 9.14 11.66
C ALA A 584 -12.78 10.31 12.14
N PHE A 585 -11.90 10.07 13.13
CA PHE A 585 -11.23 11.11 13.92
C PHE A 585 -10.40 12.02 13.05
N PHE A 586 -9.65 11.47 12.08
CA PHE A 586 -8.72 12.28 11.29
C PHE A 586 -9.40 13.42 10.52
N ASN A 587 -10.58 13.16 9.93
CA ASN A 587 -11.30 14.15 9.14
C ASN A 587 -12.10 15.12 10.03
N PHE A 588 -12.65 14.65 11.14
CA PHE A 588 -13.44 15.47 12.06
C PHE A 588 -12.58 16.33 13.00
N LEU A 589 -11.45 15.79 13.47
CA LEU A 589 -10.47 16.47 14.30
C LEU A 589 -9.82 17.63 13.52
N LYS A 590 -9.49 17.44 12.24
CA LYS A 590 -9.03 18.53 11.35
C LYS A 590 -10.04 19.68 11.26
N LEU A 591 -11.34 19.39 11.23
CA LEU A 591 -12.39 20.41 11.15
C LEU A 591 -12.56 21.18 12.47
N ILE A 592 -12.54 20.47 13.61
CA ILE A 592 -12.72 21.06 14.95
C ILE A 592 -11.46 21.79 15.42
N LEU A 593 -10.28 21.18 15.30
CA LEU A 593 -9.01 21.78 15.76
C LEU A 593 -8.58 23.00 14.93
N ARG A 594 -9.11 23.14 13.71
CA ARG A 594 -8.91 24.33 12.86
C ARG A 594 -9.56 25.59 13.44
N SER A 595 -10.63 25.44 14.23
CA SER A 595 -11.32 26.58 14.86
C SER A 595 -10.95 26.71 16.33
N GLN A 596 -10.02 27.62 16.64
CA GLN A 596 -9.68 27.95 18.03
C GLN A 596 -10.89 28.40 18.85
N ALA A 597 -11.86 29.08 18.23
CA ALA A 597 -13.08 29.51 18.90
C ALA A 597 -13.91 28.33 19.42
N ILE A 598 -13.99 27.23 18.65
CA ILE A 598 -14.75 26.04 19.05
C ILE A 598 -14.04 25.31 20.20
N VAL A 599 -12.72 25.08 20.07
CA VAL A 599 -11.93 24.39 21.12
C VAL A 599 -11.95 25.17 22.43
N VAL A 600 -11.69 26.49 22.37
CA VAL A 600 -11.75 27.35 23.56
C VAL A 600 -13.17 27.42 24.10
N GLY A 601 -14.19 27.51 23.25
CA GLY A 601 -15.59 27.53 23.65
C GLY A 601 -16.02 26.27 24.41
N VAL A 602 -15.70 25.09 23.87
CA VAL A 602 -15.99 23.80 24.50
C VAL A 602 -15.24 23.64 25.83
N ASN A 603 -13.94 23.92 25.85
CA ASN A 603 -13.14 23.81 27.08
C ASN A 603 -13.52 24.85 28.13
N SER A 604 -13.91 26.07 27.74
CA SER A 604 -14.40 27.10 28.67
C SER A 604 -15.75 26.71 29.26
N LEU A 605 -16.65 26.14 28.46
CA LEU A 605 -17.92 25.59 28.93
C LEU A 605 -17.70 24.42 29.89
N LEU A 606 -16.80 23.49 29.55
CA LEU A 606 -16.44 22.37 30.40
C LEU A 606 -15.82 22.85 31.71
N LEU A 607 -14.89 23.81 31.66
CA LEU A 607 -14.28 24.41 32.84
C LEU A 607 -15.34 25.07 33.73
N LEU A 608 -16.27 25.83 33.15
CA LEU A 608 -17.39 26.43 33.89
C LEU A 608 -18.21 25.35 34.62
N VAL A 609 -18.54 24.24 33.93
CA VAL A 609 -19.27 23.12 34.52
C VAL A 609 -18.47 22.48 35.66
N VAL A 610 -17.20 22.14 35.42
CA VAL A 610 -16.32 21.48 36.41
C VAL A 610 -16.10 22.36 37.64
N VAL A 611 -15.81 23.65 37.45
CA VAL A 611 -15.65 24.62 38.56
C VAL A 611 -16.96 24.75 39.34
N THR A 612 -18.09 24.86 38.65
CA THR A 612 -19.41 24.92 39.31
C THR A 612 -19.67 23.66 40.14
N LEU A 613 -19.41 22.47 39.58
CA LEU A 613 -19.53 21.20 40.29
C LEU A 613 -18.56 21.11 41.47
N GLY A 614 -17.33 21.61 41.33
CA GLY A 614 -16.33 21.67 42.39
C GLY A 614 -16.77 22.58 43.55
N VAL A 615 -17.25 23.80 43.26
CA VAL A 615 -17.76 24.74 44.26
C VAL A 615 -18.98 24.18 44.97
N LEU A 616 -19.94 23.63 44.23
CA LEU A 616 -21.12 22.98 44.82
C LEU A 616 -20.73 21.77 45.67
N SER A 617 -19.73 20.99 45.25
CA SER A 617 -19.21 19.86 46.03
C SER A 617 -18.51 20.31 47.31
N LEU A 618 -17.85 21.47 47.29
CA LEU A 618 -17.21 22.06 48.46
C LEU A 618 -18.25 22.59 49.45
N ILE A 619 -19.30 23.26 48.97
CA ILE A 619 -20.44 23.68 49.78
C ILE A 619 -21.08 22.46 50.46
N ASP A 620 -21.28 21.37 49.71
CA ASP A 620 -21.82 20.12 50.23
C ASP A 620 -20.90 19.46 51.26
N PHE A 621 -19.59 19.48 51.04
CA PHE A 621 -18.61 18.98 52.01
C PHE A 621 -18.70 19.75 53.34
N VAL A 622 -18.72 21.08 53.29
CA VAL A 622 -18.84 21.93 54.49
C VAL A 622 -20.18 21.70 55.20
N ARG A 623 -21.29 21.52 54.46
CA ARG A 623 -22.60 21.18 55.04
C ARG A 623 -22.61 19.80 55.70
N CYS A 624 -21.96 18.81 55.10
CA CYS A 624 -21.80 17.49 55.67
C CYS A 624 -20.98 17.51 56.97
N LEU A 625 -19.90 18.31 57.04
CA LEU A 625 -19.12 18.49 58.27
C LEU A 625 -19.92 19.16 59.40
N LYS A 626 -20.89 20.02 59.05
CA LYS A 626 -21.81 20.67 60.00
C LYS A 626 -23.01 19.80 60.39
N GLY A 627 -23.11 18.57 59.90
CA GLY A 627 -24.22 17.65 60.20
C GLY A 627 -25.48 17.84 59.35
N ASN A 628 -25.49 18.80 58.41
CA ASN A 628 -26.65 19.12 57.56
C ASN A 628 -26.68 18.27 56.29
N VAL A 629 -26.72 16.94 56.45
CA VAL A 629 -26.68 15.96 55.34
C VAL A 629 -27.95 16.00 54.47
N ALA A 630 -29.06 16.52 54.99
CA ALA A 630 -30.32 16.66 54.25
C ALA A 630 -30.30 17.78 53.19
N ASP A 631 -29.46 18.81 53.37
CA ASP A 631 -29.44 20.04 52.55
C ASP A 631 -28.27 20.06 51.54
N VAL A 632 -27.84 18.89 51.09
CA VAL A 632 -26.79 18.74 50.06
C VAL A 632 -27.32 19.30 48.73
N THR A 633 -26.60 20.29 48.20
CA THR A 633 -26.94 21.14 47.03
C THR A 633 -26.84 20.39 45.71
N LEU A 634 -25.85 19.51 45.53
CA LEU A 634 -25.78 18.59 44.38
C LEU A 634 -26.75 17.43 44.56
N GLN A 635 -28.04 17.75 44.51
CA GLN A 635 -29.13 16.81 44.37
C GLN A 635 -30.12 17.37 43.35
N LEU A 636 -30.81 16.51 42.61
CA LEU A 636 -31.90 16.98 41.76
C LEU A 636 -32.97 17.69 42.61
N PRO A 637 -33.48 18.87 42.17
CA PRO A 637 -34.60 19.56 42.82
C PRO A 637 -35.81 18.63 42.98
N GLY A 638 -36.56 18.77 44.08
CA GLY A 638 -37.69 17.89 44.40
C GLY A 638 -38.72 17.76 43.27
N PHE A 639 -39.09 18.87 42.64
CA PHE A 639 -40.02 18.90 41.51
C PHE A 639 -39.48 18.16 40.27
N LEU A 640 -38.16 18.16 40.07
CA LEU A 640 -37.51 17.48 38.96
C LEU A 640 -37.41 15.98 39.25
N LYS A 641 -37.11 15.58 40.51
CA LYS A 641 -37.17 14.18 40.96
C LYS A 641 -38.57 13.58 40.76
N GLU A 642 -39.63 14.32 41.04
CA GLU A 642 -41.01 13.83 40.85
C GLU A 642 -41.42 13.70 39.39
N LYS A 643 -41.12 14.70 38.54
CA LYS A 643 -41.36 14.62 37.08
C LYS A 643 -40.59 13.46 36.43
N ILE A 644 -39.34 13.27 36.83
CA ILE A 644 -38.47 12.20 36.35
C ILE A 644 -38.98 10.83 36.83
N ARG A 645 -39.38 10.69 38.10
CA ARG A 645 -39.95 9.43 38.63
C ARG A 645 -41.26 9.04 37.96
N GLY A 646 -42.11 10.01 37.63
CA GLY A 646 -43.38 9.79 36.92
C GLY A 646 -43.17 9.28 35.49
N ARG A 647 -42.34 9.97 34.68
CA ARG A 647 -42.10 9.57 33.28
C ARG A 647 -41.22 8.34 33.13
N ILE A 648 -40.19 8.18 33.96
CA ILE A 648 -39.27 7.06 33.79
C ILE A 648 -39.94 5.73 34.18
N ARG A 649 -40.91 5.69 35.11
CA ARG A 649 -41.59 4.43 35.46
C ARG A 649 -42.36 3.81 34.28
N ASP A 650 -43.01 4.65 33.48
CA ASP A 650 -43.73 4.21 32.28
C ASP A 650 -42.76 3.93 31.12
N PHE A 651 -41.73 4.76 30.97
CA PHE A 651 -40.68 4.61 29.95
C PHE A 651 -39.79 3.37 30.17
N ALA A 652 -39.48 3.05 31.43
CA ALA A 652 -38.66 1.90 31.85
C ALA A 652 -39.34 0.55 31.62
N ARG A 653 -40.69 0.53 31.57
CA ARG A 653 -41.47 -0.67 31.24
C ARG A 653 -41.53 -0.94 29.74
N ASN A 654 -41.25 0.07 28.91
CA ASN A 654 -41.19 -0.06 27.46
C ASN A 654 -39.77 -0.44 27.00
N LYS A 655 -39.54 -1.72 26.72
CA LYS A 655 -38.22 -2.29 26.35
C LYS A 655 -37.48 -1.53 25.23
N PRO A 656 -38.07 -1.25 24.06
CA PRO A 656 -37.36 -0.49 23.02
C PRO A 656 -37.06 0.96 23.42
N ALA A 657 -37.92 1.60 24.20
CA ALA A 657 -37.72 2.97 24.66
C ALA A 657 -36.52 3.09 25.62
N ILE A 658 -36.43 2.17 26.60
CA ILE A 658 -35.30 2.17 27.54
C ILE A 658 -33.97 1.81 26.85
N LEU A 659 -33.97 0.86 25.89
CA LEU A 659 -32.75 0.49 25.17
C LEU A 659 -32.25 1.63 24.27
N SER A 660 -33.15 2.31 23.55
CA SER A 660 -32.79 3.46 22.71
C SER A 660 -32.28 4.65 23.52
N ALA A 661 -32.95 5.01 24.62
CA ALA A 661 -32.47 6.08 25.50
C ALA A 661 -31.10 5.74 26.12
N THR A 662 -30.88 4.47 26.46
CA THR A 662 -29.60 4.01 27.01
C THR A 662 -28.48 4.04 25.98
N PHE A 663 -28.77 3.68 24.72
CA PHE A 663 -27.83 3.82 23.62
C PHE A 663 -27.43 5.29 23.41
N VAL A 664 -28.41 6.19 23.33
CA VAL A 664 -28.16 7.64 23.19
C VAL A 664 -27.35 8.18 24.36
N LEU A 665 -27.67 7.77 25.59
CA LEU A 665 -26.90 8.13 26.77
C LEU A 665 -25.44 7.66 26.65
N GLY A 666 -25.20 6.44 26.18
CA GLY A 666 -23.85 5.91 25.93
C GLY A 666 -23.07 6.72 24.89
N VAL A 667 -23.71 7.12 23.78
CA VAL A 667 -23.09 7.98 22.75
C VAL A 667 -22.69 9.34 23.33
N VAL A 668 -23.59 9.99 24.08
CA VAL A 668 -23.33 11.31 24.67
C VAL A 668 -22.18 11.25 25.68
N ILE A 669 -22.16 10.23 26.53
CA ILE A 669 -21.09 10.05 27.53
C ILE A 669 -19.76 9.78 26.83
N ALA A 670 -19.71 8.88 25.85
CA ALA A 670 -18.50 8.60 25.08
C ALA A 670 -17.93 9.86 24.40
N GLY A 671 -18.81 10.71 23.83
CA GLY A 671 -18.40 11.98 23.25
C GLY A 671 -17.84 12.99 24.26
N ALA A 672 -18.40 13.03 25.48
CA ALA A 672 -17.92 13.89 26.56
C ALA A 672 -16.55 13.43 27.10
N GLU A 673 -16.32 12.12 27.14
CA GLU A 673 -15.07 11.55 27.65
C GLU A 673 -13.88 11.78 26.70
N LEU A 674 -14.10 11.78 25.38
CA LEU A 674 -13.08 12.07 24.37
C LEU A 674 -12.31 13.38 24.63
N ALA A 675 -12.98 14.39 25.18
CA ALA A 675 -12.39 15.68 25.52
C ALA A 675 -11.26 15.56 26.56
N CYS A 676 -11.29 14.51 27.38
CA CYS A 676 -10.34 14.27 28.46
C CYS A 676 -9.30 13.20 28.11
N THR A 677 -9.59 12.29 27.18
CA THR A 677 -8.82 11.04 26.98
C THR A 677 -8.14 10.93 25.61
N GLY A 678 -8.40 11.86 24.69
CA GLY A 678 -7.96 11.81 23.29
C GLY A 678 -6.45 11.82 23.01
N GLN A 679 -5.58 11.98 24.02
CA GLN A 679 -4.12 12.03 23.81
C GLN A 679 -3.53 10.67 23.40
N VAL A 680 -4.07 9.56 23.91
CA VAL A 680 -3.61 8.20 23.54
C VAL A 680 -4.08 7.80 22.13
N TYR A 681 -5.15 8.45 21.64
CA TYR A 681 -5.65 8.24 20.28
C TYR A 681 -4.75 8.85 19.22
N ILE A 682 -4.00 9.91 19.53
CA ILE A 682 -3.23 10.67 18.53
C ILE A 682 -2.20 9.77 17.84
N PRO A 683 -1.30 9.04 18.54
CA PRO A 683 -0.31 8.17 17.88
C PRO A 683 -0.93 7.07 17.02
N ILE A 684 -2.03 6.46 17.49
CA ILE A 684 -2.72 5.39 16.77
C ILE A 684 -3.39 5.95 15.51
N VAL A 685 -4.00 7.14 15.60
CA VAL A 685 -4.66 7.80 14.46
C VAL A 685 -3.65 8.37 13.47
N THR A 686 -2.48 8.84 13.90
CA THR A 686 -1.39 9.24 12.97
C THR A 686 -0.82 8.04 12.23
N MET A 687 -0.80 6.84 12.83
CA MET A 687 -0.45 5.62 12.09
C MET A 687 -1.50 5.23 11.02
N ILE A 688 -2.75 5.74 11.11
CA ILE A 688 -3.81 5.47 10.09
C ILE A 688 -3.57 6.25 8.79
N SER A 689 -2.89 7.41 8.86
CA SER A 689 -2.54 8.20 7.67
C SER A 689 -1.41 7.57 6.85
N GLU A 690 -0.66 6.63 7.42
CA GLU A 690 0.41 5.92 6.75
C GLU A 690 -0.13 4.61 6.12
N PRO A 691 -0.15 4.47 4.78
CA PRO A 691 -0.78 3.33 4.11
C PRO A 691 -0.21 1.98 4.54
N SER A 692 1.10 1.93 4.80
CA SER A 692 1.81 0.73 5.23
C SER A 692 1.44 0.26 6.66
N LEU A 693 1.09 1.20 7.55
CA LEU A 693 0.79 0.93 8.96
C LEU A 693 -0.70 0.89 9.29
N ARG A 694 -1.57 1.29 8.35
CA ARG A 694 -3.02 1.43 8.55
C ARG A 694 -3.68 0.20 9.17
N ILE A 695 -3.34 -1.02 8.73
CA ILE A 695 -3.92 -2.25 9.30
C ILE A 695 -3.50 -2.44 10.75
N ARG A 696 -2.22 -2.21 11.06
CA ARG A 696 -1.69 -2.27 12.44
C ARG A 696 -2.32 -1.19 13.31
N ALA A 697 -2.52 0.00 12.78
CA ALA A 697 -3.17 1.12 13.45
C ALA A 697 -4.64 0.83 13.79
N VAL A 698 -5.43 0.31 12.84
CA VAL A 698 -6.82 -0.13 13.09
C VAL A 698 -6.86 -1.26 14.12
N THR A 699 -5.89 -2.17 14.08
CA THR A 699 -5.77 -3.26 15.06
C THR A 699 -5.47 -2.71 16.46
N TYR A 700 -4.55 -1.75 16.59
CA TYR A 700 -4.27 -1.08 17.86
C TYR A 700 -5.45 -0.27 18.37
N LEU A 701 -6.16 0.42 17.49
CA LEU A 701 -7.40 1.10 17.83
C LEU A 701 -8.43 0.12 18.38
N PHE A 702 -8.59 -1.04 17.74
CA PHE A 702 -9.50 -2.09 18.22
C PHE A 702 -9.08 -2.65 19.60
N ILE A 703 -7.79 -2.97 19.78
CA ILE A 703 -7.24 -3.46 21.06
C ILE A 703 -7.47 -2.44 22.17
N TYR A 704 -7.18 -1.17 21.91
CA TYR A 704 -7.43 -0.08 22.86
C TYR A 704 -8.90 -0.02 23.27
N ASN A 705 -9.83 -0.06 22.30
CA ASN A 705 -11.26 0.05 22.56
C ASN A 705 -11.81 -1.14 23.35
N ILE A 706 -11.29 -2.35 23.12
CA ILE A 706 -11.63 -3.51 23.93
C ILE A 706 -11.11 -3.35 25.36
N ALA A 707 -9.84 -2.95 25.51
CA ALA A 707 -9.22 -2.72 26.81
C ALA A 707 -9.97 -1.65 27.62
N PHE A 708 -10.40 -0.57 26.96
CA PHE A 708 -11.21 0.50 27.54
C PHE A 708 -12.57 0.01 28.08
N ILE A 709 -13.22 -0.92 27.39
CA ILE A 709 -14.53 -1.43 27.80
C ILE A 709 -14.46 -2.43 28.95
N VAL A 710 -13.34 -3.14 29.10
CA VAL A 710 -13.20 -4.23 30.10
C VAL A 710 -13.51 -3.77 31.53
N PRO A 711 -12.93 -2.67 32.07
CA PRO A 711 -13.24 -2.19 33.42
C PRO A 711 -14.72 -1.79 33.56
N LEU A 712 -15.28 -1.11 32.55
CA LEU A 712 -16.68 -0.67 32.55
C LEU A 712 -17.64 -1.86 32.60
N PHE A 713 -17.37 -2.89 31.80
CA PHE A 713 -18.18 -4.10 31.76
C PHE A 713 -18.06 -4.91 33.06
N ALA A 714 -16.87 -5.00 33.65
CA ALA A 714 -16.66 -5.66 34.93
C ALA A 714 -17.51 -5.02 36.05
N VAL A 715 -17.57 -3.69 36.08
CA VAL A 715 -18.36 -2.93 37.07
C VAL A 715 -19.85 -3.14 36.86
N PHE A 716 -20.30 -3.14 35.61
CA PHE A 716 -21.67 -3.50 35.25
C PHE A 716 -22.07 -4.90 35.77
N LEU A 717 -21.20 -5.90 35.60
CA LEU A 717 -21.46 -7.25 36.11
C LEU A 717 -21.53 -7.26 37.64
N LEU A 718 -20.59 -6.62 38.33
CA LEU A 718 -20.58 -6.52 39.80
C LEU A 718 -21.86 -5.87 40.34
N ALA A 719 -22.37 -4.84 39.66
CA ALA A 719 -23.62 -4.19 40.03
C ALA A 719 -24.86 -5.08 39.84
N ILE A 720 -24.88 -5.98 38.83
CA ILE A 720 -25.97 -6.94 38.61
C ILE A 720 -25.95 -8.11 39.59
N PHE A 721 -24.76 -8.62 39.93
CA PHE A 721 -24.60 -9.80 40.78
C PHE A 721 -24.66 -9.52 42.29
N GLY A 722 -24.91 -8.27 42.68
CA GLY A 722 -25.46 -7.97 43.99
C GLY A 722 -24.44 -7.64 45.07
N VAL A 723 -23.50 -6.72 44.80
CA VAL A 723 -23.06 -5.83 45.88
C VAL A 723 -24.31 -5.06 46.31
N THR A 724 -24.92 -5.47 47.43
CA THR A 724 -26.19 -4.93 47.91
C THR A 724 -26.11 -3.41 48.01
N SER A 725 -27.02 -2.73 47.30
CA SER A 725 -27.21 -1.27 47.32
C SER A 725 -27.41 -0.70 48.73
N GLU A 726 -27.75 -1.55 49.70
CA GLU A 726 -27.86 -1.22 51.12
C GLU A 726 -26.50 -1.09 51.82
N HIS A 727 -25.54 -2.01 51.59
CA HIS A 727 -24.18 -1.90 52.12
C HIS A 727 -23.40 -0.75 51.46
N MET A 728 -23.53 -0.60 50.14
CA MET A 728 -22.88 0.48 49.41
C MET A 728 -23.51 1.83 49.78
N GLY A 729 -24.84 1.90 49.88
CA GLY A 729 -25.56 3.10 50.33
C GLY A 729 -25.25 3.51 51.77
N ASN A 730 -25.09 2.55 52.68
CA ASN A 730 -24.67 2.81 54.07
C ASN A 730 -23.19 3.21 54.15
N PHE A 731 -22.32 2.61 53.35
CA PHE A 731 -20.91 3.02 53.23
C PHE A 731 -20.79 4.45 52.71
N PHE A 732 -21.50 4.80 51.62
CA PHE A 732 -21.53 6.15 51.05
C PHE A 732 -22.13 7.18 52.01
N ARG A 733 -23.18 6.83 52.78
CA ARG A 733 -23.74 7.74 53.80
C ARG A 733 -22.79 7.95 54.97
N ARG A 734 -22.15 6.89 55.47
CA ARG A 734 -21.15 6.98 56.56
C ARG A 734 -19.92 7.79 56.15
N HIS A 735 -19.55 7.73 54.87
CA HIS A 735 -18.38 8.44 54.32
C HIS A 735 -18.76 9.62 53.42
N ILE A 736 -19.99 10.17 53.54
CA ILE A 736 -20.49 11.15 52.57
C ILE A 736 -19.63 12.43 52.54
N ALA A 737 -19.08 12.85 53.68
CA ALA A 737 -18.13 13.94 53.75
C ALA A 737 -16.83 13.61 53.01
N ALA A 738 -16.26 12.41 53.22
CA ALA A 738 -15.05 11.97 52.53
C ALA A 738 -15.24 11.83 51.02
N VAL A 739 -16.40 11.33 50.57
CA VAL A 739 -16.78 11.24 49.15
C VAL A 739 -16.92 12.63 48.53
N LYS A 740 -17.57 13.57 49.23
CA LYS A 740 -17.69 14.97 48.75
C LYS A 740 -16.33 15.65 48.67
N MET A 741 -15.45 15.43 49.64
CA MET A 741 -14.06 15.90 49.59
C MET A 741 -13.30 15.30 48.41
N ALA A 742 -13.46 14.00 48.14
CA ALA A 742 -12.85 13.36 46.98
C ALA A 742 -13.34 13.98 45.66
N PHE A 743 -14.63 14.33 45.54
CA PHE A 743 -15.14 15.06 44.38
C PHE A 743 -14.60 16.48 44.28
N VAL A 744 -14.43 17.20 45.39
CA VAL A 744 -13.76 18.51 45.39
C VAL A 744 -12.33 18.39 44.83
N VAL A 745 -11.56 17.42 45.31
CA VAL A 745 -10.19 17.18 44.84
C VAL A 745 -10.18 16.79 43.37
N LEU A 746 -11.09 15.90 42.94
CA LEU A 746 -11.21 15.47 41.55
C LEU A 746 -11.55 16.64 40.61
N PHE A 747 -12.59 17.41 40.92
CA PHE A 747 -12.99 18.55 40.09
C PHE A 747 -11.96 19.67 40.12
N ALA A 748 -11.27 19.90 41.24
CA ALA A 748 -10.16 20.85 41.31
C ALA A 748 -8.98 20.41 40.42
N ALA A 749 -8.61 19.12 40.46
CA ALA A 749 -7.56 18.57 39.61
C ALA A 749 -7.93 18.66 38.12
N MET A 750 -9.17 18.31 37.76
CA MET A 750 -9.67 18.44 36.40
C MET A 750 -9.73 19.90 35.95
N ALA A 751 -10.18 20.83 36.81
CA ALA A 751 -10.18 22.26 36.49
C ALA A 751 -8.76 22.79 36.27
N LEU A 752 -7.80 22.43 37.13
CA LEU A 752 -6.39 22.79 36.97
C LEU A 752 -5.81 22.24 35.67
N MET A 753 -6.11 20.98 35.34
CA MET A 753 -5.69 20.36 34.07
C MET A 753 -6.30 21.08 32.86
N ILE A 754 -7.58 21.45 32.90
CA ILE A 754 -8.24 22.20 31.81
C ILE A 754 -7.67 23.62 31.69
N ILE A 755 -7.43 24.31 32.81
CA ILE A 755 -6.81 25.65 32.84
C ILE A 755 -5.39 25.62 32.27
N TYR A 756 -4.61 24.60 32.65
CA TYR A 756 -3.27 24.34 32.11
C TYR A 756 -3.33 24.08 30.60
N ASN A 757 -4.26 23.23 30.15
CA ASN A 757 -4.46 22.95 28.72
C ASN A 757 -4.94 24.19 27.93
N LEU A 758 -5.65 25.12 28.56
CA LEU A 758 -6.07 26.41 27.99
C LEU A 758 -4.99 27.50 28.06
N ARG A 759 -3.87 27.26 28.76
CA ARG A 759 -2.79 28.23 29.04
C ARG A 759 -3.25 29.53 29.69
N TRP A 760 -4.21 29.43 30.60
CA TRP A 760 -4.65 30.55 31.44
C TRP A 760 -3.85 30.64 32.76
N LEU A 761 -3.12 29.57 33.09
CA LEU A 761 -1.98 29.50 34.01
C LEU A 761 -0.72 29.31 33.17
#